data_AF-A0A670IXE8-F1
#
_entry.id   AF-A0A670IXE8-F1
#
_cell.length_a   1.000
_cell.length_b   1.000
_cell.length_c   1.000
_cell.angle_alpha   90.00
_cell.angle_beta   90.00
_cell.angle_gamma   90.00
#
_symmetry.space_group_name_H-M   'P 1'
#
loop_
_entity.id
_entity.type
_entity.pdbx_description
1 polymer ?
#
loop_
_entity_poly.entity_id
_entity_poly.type
_entity_poly.pdbx_seq_one_letter_code
_entity_poly.pdbx_strand_id
1 'polypeptide(L)'
;MTREVGRRGFLNSFCSLQAGQTLLFAMSFPKAPLRRFNEAPTCAPSPGAYDVKTSDPSKGPVSFDKSQRFKEHMEDAGIQQNVTSMKPSSTASRKLDSKNLKPNSAGMKAGKDLASKKDLKTCKELEKEIRVLIGERGQQDKRLQALEEELAKSESKLSAAIREKTSLLANIASLEKQQLELIRTNELLKSKFHEDGTRKNTRLWIEVMKLRNLRNAKKTGSVKQEDTEMKLHKVQKDLVQSQEKVAQLEEQLTASERQAEETCDLENLLEYIAELANVSEQVDKYKLDVIQLEAIIEAKNKDIDTLQNTLETKEATLSTEIEELHERCKLLEQQKEKCLIEYGEKEKTANAEIDLLKEKLIQEEQERQKQKEAYNVASANLRQGLERELRETMAELERLHAKEDQVEMVVKHLENVKESQAEKLAALEAELIGKTEELEKLGSLRRSTVVKMQEEHSNTLCRLGETVAEFETYKVFVVQEITSLKQEKTALQDRLLEMSKTVQHVTQKMEDAQLAKEMAQEENARMILDAQTKVELKDAEIKRIKESSIVEIANLQSKLEEQSEYFKKQLEIERRTVAEKVEADCRESLETWRTQYEDLLNKVKPFQKQLDAYEAEKNALLNENGAAQEELNKLSDAYAKLLGHQNQKQKIKHVVKLKEENAQLKQEVLKLRSQVAKEKKVRGELEDQLNAIQGIKRFDPSKAFQHSAKENVSPKTPFKESNKQNPALFLWNRP
;
A
#
# COMPACT_ATOMS: atom_id res chain seq x y z
N MET A 1 108.48 41.96 78.38
CA MET A 1 109.21 43.07 77.73
C MET A 1 108.71 43.20 76.29
N THR A 2 108.23 44.41 75.95
CA THR A 2 108.15 45.08 74.61
C THR A 2 107.49 44.35 73.42
N ARG A 3 106.30 44.77 72.92
CA ARG A 3 105.98 45.90 71.97
C ARG A 3 106.46 45.61 70.52
N GLU A 4 105.78 45.90 69.40
CA GLU A 4 104.80 46.93 68.97
C GLU A 4 104.18 46.47 67.60
N VAL A 5 102.88 46.60 67.28
CA VAL A 5 102.12 47.72 66.65
C VAL A 5 102.24 47.90 65.11
N GLY A 6 101.06 47.98 64.45
CA GLY A 6 100.82 48.76 63.20
C GLY A 6 99.68 48.17 62.33
N ARG A 7 98.39 48.52 62.47
CA ARG A 7 97.59 49.71 62.04
C ARG A 7 97.20 49.81 60.54
N ARG A 8 95.85 49.83 60.34
CA ARG A 8 94.99 50.70 59.47
C ARG A 8 95.11 50.55 57.94
N GLY A 9 94.04 50.64 57.14
CA GLY A 9 92.61 50.88 57.40
C GLY A 9 91.86 51.31 56.11
N PHE A 10 90.51 51.39 56.21
CA PHE A 10 89.60 52.28 55.44
C PHE A 10 89.32 51.96 53.94
N LEU A 11 88.13 52.07 53.33
CA LEU A 11 86.79 52.69 53.54
C LEU A 11 85.78 51.93 52.61
N ASN A 12 84.56 51.58 53.04
CA ASN A 12 83.27 52.30 52.85
C ASN A 12 82.86 52.53 51.37
N SER A 13 81.60 52.44 50.91
CA SER A 13 80.29 52.44 51.59
C SER A 13 79.14 52.33 50.57
N PHE A 14 78.03 51.69 50.99
CA PHE A 14 76.62 52.14 50.95
C PHE A 14 75.88 52.41 49.60
N CYS A 15 74.79 51.66 49.32
CA CYS A 15 73.34 51.93 49.60
C CYS A 15 72.64 52.67 48.44
N SER A 16 71.34 52.58 48.15
CA SER A 16 70.18 51.88 48.71
C SER A 16 68.92 52.17 47.88
N LEU A 17 67.88 51.36 48.09
CA LEU A 17 66.44 51.72 48.14
C LEU A 17 65.62 51.98 46.84
N GLN A 18 64.67 51.06 46.61
CA GLN A 18 63.21 51.20 46.77
C GLN A 18 62.30 51.82 45.67
N ALA A 19 61.25 51.02 45.39
CA ALA A 19 59.85 51.30 45.01
C ALA A 19 59.46 51.70 43.56
N GLY A 20 58.67 50.79 42.94
CA GLY A 20 57.32 51.06 42.43
C GLY A 20 57.17 51.62 41.01
N GLN A 21 56.51 50.87 40.11
CA GLN A 21 55.36 51.35 39.30
C GLN A 21 54.82 50.29 38.32
N THR A 22 53.49 50.24 38.32
CA THR A 22 52.49 49.88 37.31
C THR A 22 52.95 49.76 35.85
N LEU A 23 52.54 48.69 35.15
CA LEU A 23 52.22 48.76 33.72
C LEU A 23 51.18 47.69 33.33
N LEU A 24 50.01 48.20 32.94
CA LEU A 24 48.95 47.54 32.19
C LEU A 24 49.50 47.07 30.84
N PHE A 25 49.24 45.81 30.47
CA PHE A 25 49.16 45.41 29.06
C PHE A 25 47.96 44.50 28.84
N ALA A 26 47.01 45.02 28.06
CA ALA A 26 45.85 44.33 27.58
C ALA A 26 46.27 43.28 26.53
N MET A 27 45.77 42.04 26.67
CA MET A 27 45.72 41.09 25.57
C MET A 27 44.26 40.75 25.28
N SER A 28 43.82 41.27 24.14
CA SER A 28 42.56 41.04 23.46
C SER A 28 42.45 39.59 22.95
N PHE A 29 41.42 38.87 23.40
CA PHE A 29 40.95 37.64 22.73
C PHE A 29 39.93 38.00 21.65
N PRO A 30 39.99 37.42 20.43
CA PRO A 30 38.94 37.59 19.43
C PRO A 30 37.63 36.94 19.92
N LYS A 31 36.56 37.73 20.02
CA LYS A 31 35.21 37.24 20.32
C LYS A 31 34.75 36.26 19.23
N ALA A 32 34.41 35.03 19.62
CA ALA A 32 33.70 34.09 18.77
C ALA A 32 32.29 34.65 18.42
N PRO A 33 31.79 34.49 17.18
CA PRO A 33 30.43 34.91 16.85
C PRO A 33 29.41 34.00 17.55
N LEU A 34 28.62 34.58 18.45
CA LEU A 34 27.47 33.94 19.09
C LEU A 34 26.36 33.73 18.04
N ARG A 35 26.28 32.53 17.46
CA ARG A 35 25.11 32.11 16.68
C ARG A 35 23.93 31.87 17.64
N ARG A 36 22.89 32.72 17.54
CA ARG A 36 21.60 32.51 18.19
C ARG A 36 20.82 31.44 17.42
N PHE A 37 20.16 30.56 18.15
CA PHE A 37 19.59 29.29 17.68
C PHE A 37 18.26 29.45 16.91
N ASN A 38 18.02 30.54 16.17
CA ASN A 38 16.71 30.80 15.49
C ASN A 38 16.76 31.75 14.26
N GLU A 39 17.83 31.74 13.46
CA GLU A 39 17.84 32.41 12.14
C GLU A 39 17.79 31.38 11.01
N ALA A 40 16.66 31.32 10.30
CA ALA A 40 16.47 30.46 9.13
C ALA A 40 17.14 31.09 7.89
N PRO A 41 17.86 30.33 7.04
CA PRO A 41 18.37 30.85 5.79
C PRO A 41 17.23 31.01 4.78
N THR A 42 16.81 32.25 4.51
CA THR A 42 15.99 32.61 3.35
C THR A 42 16.83 32.47 2.08
N CYS A 43 16.66 31.36 1.36
CA CYS A 43 17.27 31.18 0.05
C CYS A 43 16.25 30.59 -0.93
N ALA A 44 15.35 31.45 -1.40
CA ALA A 44 14.63 31.27 -2.66
C ALA A 44 14.54 32.64 -3.34
N PRO A 45 14.90 32.77 -4.63
CA PRO A 45 14.70 34.03 -5.36
C PRO A 45 13.20 34.34 -5.49
N SER A 46 12.84 35.62 -5.52
CA SER A 46 11.46 36.09 -5.57
C SER A 46 10.70 35.54 -6.80
N PRO A 47 9.41 35.15 -6.68
CA PRO A 47 8.62 34.64 -7.79
C PRO A 47 8.48 35.72 -8.88
N GLY A 48 9.27 35.60 -9.96
CA GLY A 48 9.38 36.61 -11.01
C GLY A 48 10.80 36.73 -11.62
N ALA A 49 11.82 36.15 -10.98
CA ALA A 49 13.20 36.15 -11.47
C ALA A 49 13.57 34.96 -12.38
N TYR A 50 12.58 34.16 -12.83
CA TYR A 50 12.82 33.04 -13.74
C TYR A 50 12.45 33.45 -15.18
N ASP A 51 13.47 33.64 -16.02
CA ASP A 51 13.30 33.83 -17.45
C ASP A 51 13.07 32.47 -18.13
N VAL A 52 11.90 32.32 -18.76
CA VAL A 52 11.45 31.08 -19.39
C VAL A 52 11.44 31.30 -20.89
N LYS A 53 12.56 30.96 -21.56
CA LYS A 53 12.66 30.54 -22.97
C LYS A 53 14.13 30.30 -23.37
N THR A 54 14.55 29.05 -23.50
CA THR A 54 14.92 28.38 -24.77
C THR A 54 15.55 27.01 -24.47
N SER A 55 15.18 26.06 -25.32
CA SER A 55 15.55 24.65 -25.39
C SER A 55 17.06 24.38 -25.52
N ASP A 56 17.60 23.49 -24.67
CA ASP A 56 18.52 22.42 -25.09
C ASP A 56 18.70 21.37 -23.97
N PRO A 57 18.70 20.06 -24.27
CA PRO A 57 18.78 19.00 -23.27
C PRO A 57 20.25 18.63 -22.95
N SER A 58 20.48 18.21 -21.71
CA SER A 58 21.73 17.67 -21.14
C SER A 58 22.73 18.67 -20.55
N LYS A 59 22.48 19.11 -19.32
CA LYS A 59 23.54 19.45 -18.35
C LYS A 59 23.15 18.92 -16.97
N GLY A 60 23.84 17.86 -16.55
CA GLY A 60 23.79 17.31 -15.20
C GLY A 60 24.52 18.21 -14.18
N PRO A 61 24.48 17.85 -12.89
CA PRO A 61 24.99 18.68 -11.81
C PRO A 61 26.53 18.81 -11.83
N VAL A 62 26.97 20.02 -11.47
CA VAL A 62 28.34 20.51 -11.33
C VAL A 62 29.15 19.62 -10.38
N SER A 63 30.26 19.04 -10.87
CA SER A 63 31.25 18.32 -10.06
C SER A 63 32.28 19.29 -9.47
N PHE A 64 32.69 19.02 -8.23
CA PHE A 64 33.86 19.68 -7.63
C PHE A 64 35.16 19.07 -8.16
N ASP A 65 36.14 19.95 -8.35
CA ASP A 65 37.48 19.71 -8.86
C ASP A 65 38.27 18.74 -7.95
N LYS A 66 38.58 17.54 -8.46
CA LYS A 66 39.44 16.55 -7.80
C LYS A 66 40.76 16.45 -8.57
N SER A 67 41.83 16.74 -7.84
CA SER A 67 43.22 16.78 -8.29
C SER A 67 43.70 15.52 -9.01
N GLN A 68 44.35 15.75 -10.14
CA GLN A 68 45.15 14.82 -10.94
C GLN A 68 46.21 14.10 -10.10
N ARG A 69 46.13 12.77 -9.96
CA ARG A 69 47.28 11.98 -9.48
C ARG A 69 47.42 10.56 -10.02
N PHE A 70 46.58 10.13 -10.94
CA PHE A 70 46.76 8.86 -11.64
C PHE A 70 46.30 9.01 -13.09
N LYS A 71 47.26 9.14 -14.01
CA LYS A 71 47.06 8.83 -15.43
C LYS A 71 47.62 7.43 -15.63
N GLU A 72 46.76 6.47 -15.92
CA GLU A 72 47.14 5.28 -16.68
C GLU A 72 46.43 5.34 -18.03
N HIS A 73 47.24 5.19 -19.06
CA HIS A 73 46.86 5.13 -20.47
C HIS A 73 46.07 3.84 -20.70
N MET A 74 44.88 3.94 -21.28
CA MET A 74 44.19 2.80 -21.89
C MET A 74 44.17 3.06 -23.39
N GLU A 75 44.92 2.25 -24.14
CA GLU A 75 44.70 2.01 -25.57
C GLU A 75 43.95 0.69 -25.75
N ASP A 76 43.27 0.64 -26.89
CA ASP A 76 42.09 -0.14 -27.20
C ASP A 76 42.36 -1.60 -27.65
N ALA A 77 41.35 -2.44 -27.43
CA ALA A 77 40.93 -3.65 -28.17
C ALA A 77 41.92 -4.67 -28.78
N GLY A 78 41.72 -5.96 -28.40
CA GLY A 78 41.55 -7.03 -29.41
C GLY A 78 42.32 -8.37 -29.26
N ILE A 79 41.55 -9.45 -29.06
CA ILE A 79 41.67 -10.79 -29.71
C ILE A 79 42.67 -11.86 -29.17
N GLN A 80 42.07 -12.94 -28.63
CA GLN A 80 42.37 -14.40 -28.71
C GLN A 80 43.59 -15.11 -28.05
N GLN A 81 43.23 -16.21 -27.37
CA GLN A 81 43.77 -17.59 -27.34
C GLN A 81 45.17 -17.95 -26.78
N ASN A 82 45.13 -18.67 -25.64
CA ASN A 82 45.60 -20.04 -25.37
C ASN A 82 47.11 -20.44 -25.41
N VAL A 83 47.48 -21.32 -24.45
CA VAL A 83 48.59 -22.32 -24.41
C VAL A 83 49.99 -21.93 -23.88
N THR A 84 50.26 -22.37 -22.63
CA THR A 84 51.44 -23.12 -22.09
C THR A 84 52.87 -22.53 -22.04
N SER A 85 53.51 -22.68 -20.86
CA SER A 85 54.87 -23.23 -20.62
C SER A 85 55.89 -22.36 -19.84
N MET A 86 56.33 -22.91 -18.70
CA MET A 86 57.70 -22.94 -18.13
C MET A 86 58.47 -21.64 -17.78
N LYS A 87 58.45 -21.33 -16.46
CA LYS A 87 59.60 -21.31 -15.50
C LYS A 87 60.83 -20.36 -15.77
N PRO A 88 61.76 -20.19 -14.80
CA PRO A 88 61.98 -18.96 -14.04
C PRO A 88 63.38 -18.33 -14.26
N SER A 89 63.66 -17.12 -13.74
CA SER A 89 64.99 -16.79 -13.15
C SER A 89 65.09 -15.34 -12.65
N SER A 90 65.52 -15.25 -11.38
CA SER A 90 66.38 -14.29 -10.68
C SER A 90 66.81 -12.93 -11.28
N THR A 91 66.85 -11.90 -10.41
CA THR A 91 68.00 -11.03 -10.02
C THR A 91 67.46 -9.87 -9.16
N ALA A 92 67.73 -9.81 -7.85
CA ALA A 92 68.92 -9.28 -7.20
C ALA A 92 69.17 -7.75 -7.35
N SER A 93 69.00 -7.06 -6.21
CA SER A 93 69.87 -5.98 -5.69
C SER A 93 69.67 -4.52 -6.15
N ARG A 94 69.18 -3.67 -5.22
CA ARG A 94 69.90 -2.53 -4.57
C ARG A 94 68.91 -1.72 -3.71
N LYS A 95 69.03 -1.72 -2.37
CA LYS A 95 69.82 -0.81 -1.50
C LYS A 95 69.52 0.68 -1.68
N LEU A 96 68.97 1.30 -0.61
CA LEU A 96 69.27 2.68 -0.22
C LEU A 96 69.14 2.82 1.31
N ASP A 97 70.22 3.34 1.89
CA ASP A 97 70.49 3.56 3.30
C ASP A 97 69.65 4.71 3.90
N SER A 98 69.37 4.64 5.20
CA SER A 98 69.40 5.83 6.06
C SER A 98 69.95 5.48 7.44
N LYS A 99 70.91 6.30 7.88
CA LYS A 99 71.77 6.10 9.04
C LYS A 99 71.17 6.73 10.31
N ASN A 100 71.50 6.06 11.42
CA ASN A 100 71.73 6.55 12.78
C ASN A 100 70.55 7.03 13.62
N LEU A 101 70.34 6.36 14.76
CA LEU A 101 70.68 6.85 16.10
C LEU A 101 70.84 5.65 17.07
N LYS A 102 72.00 5.57 17.75
CA LYS A 102 72.25 4.67 18.90
C LYS A 102 71.62 5.26 20.18
N PRO A 103 71.27 4.43 21.17
CA PRO A 103 72.17 4.30 22.32
C PRO A 103 72.43 2.84 22.74
N ASN A 104 73.65 2.61 23.23
CA ASN A 104 74.07 1.44 23.99
C ASN A 104 73.53 1.54 25.43
N SER A 105 72.99 0.45 25.99
CA SER A 105 73.61 -0.23 27.15
C SER A 105 72.80 -1.47 27.56
N ALA A 106 73.55 -2.48 27.98
CA ALA A 106 73.16 -3.84 28.28
C ALA A 106 72.25 -4.01 29.51
N GLY A 107 71.57 -5.16 29.55
CA GLY A 107 71.60 -6.01 30.76
C GLY A 107 70.30 -6.19 31.54
N MET A 108 69.73 -7.39 31.39
CA MET A 108 68.85 -8.09 32.35
C MET A 108 67.36 -7.73 32.43
N LYS A 109 66.52 -8.59 31.81
CA LYS A 109 65.59 -9.53 32.50
C LYS A 109 64.72 -10.27 31.46
N ALA A 110 64.95 -11.57 31.33
CA ALA A 110 64.23 -12.50 30.44
C ALA A 110 62.82 -12.86 30.96
N GLY A 111 62.02 -11.87 31.33
CA GLY A 111 60.61 -12.01 31.69
C GLY A 111 59.65 -11.22 30.79
N LYS A 112 60.17 -10.32 29.95
CA LYS A 112 59.38 -9.43 29.08
C LYS A 112 59.16 -9.96 27.65
N ASP A 113 59.94 -10.95 27.21
CA ASP A 113 59.89 -11.48 25.84
C ASP A 113 58.76 -12.47 25.58
N LEU A 114 58.19 -13.09 26.63
CA LEU A 114 57.02 -13.96 26.50
C LEU A 114 55.71 -13.15 26.47
N ALA A 115 55.67 -12.03 27.19
CA ALA A 115 54.59 -11.06 27.14
C ALA A 115 54.57 -10.34 25.78
N SER A 116 55.70 -9.80 25.32
CA SER A 116 55.78 -9.13 24.01
C SER A 116 55.48 -10.04 22.83
N LYS A 117 55.83 -11.34 22.89
CA LYS A 117 55.44 -12.33 21.87
C LYS A 117 53.95 -12.72 21.94
N LYS A 118 53.33 -12.73 23.12
CA LYS A 118 51.88 -12.90 23.26
C LYS A 118 51.15 -11.67 22.74
N ASP A 119 51.61 -10.47 23.09
CA ASP A 119 51.08 -9.18 22.64
C ASP A 119 51.20 -9.02 21.11
N LEU A 120 52.29 -9.51 20.51
CA LEU A 120 52.44 -9.52 19.05
C LEU A 120 51.50 -10.53 18.36
N LYS A 121 51.18 -11.65 19.01
CA LYS A 121 50.21 -12.63 18.50
C LYS A 121 48.78 -12.09 18.60
N THR A 122 48.42 -11.50 19.74
CA THR A 122 47.12 -10.85 19.92
C THR A 122 46.96 -9.65 19.00
N CYS A 123 48.00 -8.82 18.79
CA CYS A 123 47.95 -7.75 17.78
C CYS A 123 47.74 -8.30 16.36
N LYS A 124 48.38 -9.40 15.98
CA LYS A 124 48.18 -10.03 14.66
C LYS A 124 46.79 -10.65 14.50
N GLU A 125 46.21 -11.16 15.57
CA GLU A 125 44.83 -11.67 15.59
C GLU A 125 43.83 -10.52 15.46
N LEU A 126 44.00 -9.45 16.23
CA LEU A 126 43.22 -8.22 16.10
C LEU A 126 43.35 -7.58 14.71
N GLU A 127 44.54 -7.58 14.10
CA GLU A 127 44.73 -7.10 12.72
C GLU A 127 44.03 -7.97 11.67
N LYS A 128 43.88 -9.28 11.93
CA LYS A 128 43.08 -10.17 11.06
C LYS A 128 41.59 -9.90 11.25
N GLU A 129 41.15 -9.74 12.50
CA GLU A 129 39.78 -9.40 12.85
C GLU A 129 39.37 -8.04 12.25
N ILE A 130 40.20 -7.00 12.39
CA ILE A 130 39.99 -5.69 11.75
C ILE A 130 39.89 -5.83 10.22
N ARG A 131 40.71 -6.68 9.58
CA ARG A 131 40.60 -6.92 8.13
C ARG A 131 39.30 -7.60 7.74
N VAL A 132 38.83 -8.57 8.54
CA VAL A 132 37.52 -9.22 8.32
C VAL A 132 36.39 -8.22 8.53
N LEU A 133 36.41 -7.44 9.62
CA LEU A 133 35.41 -6.41 9.91
C LEU A 133 35.37 -5.30 8.85
N ILE A 134 36.51 -4.91 8.28
CA ILE A 134 36.55 -3.98 7.14
C ILE A 134 35.91 -4.61 5.90
N GLY A 135 36.14 -5.90 5.65
CA GLY A 135 35.50 -6.65 4.57
C GLY A 135 33.98 -6.76 4.76
N GLU A 136 33.54 -7.09 5.97
CA GLU A 136 32.13 -7.15 6.36
C GLU A 136 31.45 -5.79 6.23
N ARG A 137 32.09 -4.72 6.71
CA ARG A 137 31.61 -3.34 6.53
C ARG A 137 31.50 -2.98 5.05
N GLY A 138 32.50 -3.31 4.23
CA GLY A 138 32.43 -3.09 2.79
C GLY A 138 31.31 -3.89 2.11
N GLN A 139 30.97 -5.07 2.62
CA GLN A 139 29.85 -5.86 2.12
C GLN A 139 28.50 -5.31 2.61
N GLN A 140 28.42 -4.79 3.84
CA GLN A 140 27.26 -4.07 4.36
C GLN A 140 27.02 -2.77 3.59
N ASP A 141 28.07 -1.99 3.29
CA ASP A 141 27.98 -0.76 2.50
C ASP A 141 27.44 -1.04 1.09
N LYS A 142 27.88 -2.15 0.45
CA LYS A 142 27.32 -2.59 -0.84
C LYS A 142 25.85 -3.00 -0.76
N ARG A 143 25.44 -3.67 0.32
CA ARG A 143 24.04 -4.03 0.57
C ARG A 143 23.19 -2.79 0.81
N LEU A 144 23.69 -1.83 1.59
CA LEU A 144 23.03 -0.55 1.81
C LEU A 144 22.84 0.21 0.51
N GLN A 145 23.88 0.32 -0.33
CA GLN A 145 23.78 0.97 -1.63
C GLN A 145 22.73 0.29 -2.53
N ALA A 146 22.69 -1.04 -2.58
CA ALA A 146 21.68 -1.76 -3.35
C ALA A 146 20.25 -1.48 -2.85
N LEU A 147 20.05 -1.44 -1.52
CA LEU A 147 18.76 -1.10 -0.92
C LEU A 147 18.37 0.37 -1.18
N GLU A 148 19.33 1.30 -1.16
CA GLU A 148 19.11 2.71 -1.52
C GLU A 148 18.70 2.86 -3.00
N GLU A 149 19.32 2.11 -3.91
CA GLU A 149 18.96 2.08 -5.33
C GLU A 149 17.56 1.47 -5.56
N GLU A 150 17.20 0.40 -4.85
CA GLU A 150 15.86 -0.17 -4.90
C GLU A 150 14.80 0.78 -4.31
N LEU A 151 15.12 1.47 -3.21
CA LEU A 151 14.27 2.48 -2.62
C LEU A 151 14.03 3.62 -3.60
N ALA A 152 15.09 4.19 -4.20
CA ALA A 152 14.98 5.24 -5.20
C ALA A 152 14.14 4.80 -6.42
N LYS A 153 14.29 3.54 -6.86
CA LYS A 153 13.46 2.96 -7.92
C LYS A 153 12.00 2.87 -7.50
N SER A 154 11.71 2.44 -6.27
CA SER A 154 10.34 2.37 -5.74
C SER A 154 9.70 3.76 -5.57
N GLU A 155 10.46 4.76 -5.10
CA GLU A 155 10.04 6.16 -5.00
C GLU A 155 9.72 6.77 -6.35
N SER A 156 10.49 6.43 -7.39
CA SER A 156 10.22 6.85 -8.77
C SER A 156 8.89 6.26 -9.30
N LYS A 157 8.61 4.98 -9.00
CA LYS A 157 7.36 4.31 -9.36
C LYS A 157 6.17 4.91 -8.60
N LEU A 158 6.32 5.16 -7.30
CA LEU A 158 5.30 5.82 -6.48
C LEU A 158 5.00 7.22 -7.03
N SER A 159 6.02 7.99 -7.39
CA SER A 159 5.87 9.32 -7.98
C SER A 159 5.15 9.28 -9.34
N ALA A 160 5.38 8.25 -10.15
CA ALA A 160 4.64 8.03 -11.39
C ALA A 160 3.16 7.68 -11.11
N ALA A 161 2.89 6.77 -10.17
CA ALA A 161 1.53 6.41 -9.77
C ALA A 161 0.76 7.59 -9.17
N ILE A 162 1.42 8.47 -8.41
CA ILE A 162 0.81 9.71 -7.88
C ILE A 162 0.42 10.66 -9.02
N ARG A 163 1.29 10.82 -10.03
CA ARG A 163 0.98 11.63 -11.22
C ARG A 163 -0.20 11.07 -11.99
N GLU A 164 -0.22 9.75 -12.19
CA GLU A 164 -1.34 9.06 -12.85
C GLU A 164 -2.65 9.22 -12.05
N LYS A 165 -2.64 8.96 -10.73
CA LYS A 165 -3.77 9.20 -9.84
C LYS A 165 -4.29 10.64 -9.95
N THR A 166 -3.39 11.61 -10.00
CA THR A 166 -3.75 13.03 -10.15
C THR A 166 -4.43 13.30 -11.49
N SER A 167 -3.94 12.70 -12.58
CA SER A 167 -4.56 12.79 -13.90
C SER A 167 -5.95 12.15 -13.95
N LEU A 168 -6.12 11.00 -13.29
CA LEU A 168 -7.41 10.30 -13.20
C LEU A 168 -8.41 11.12 -12.36
N LEU A 169 -7.98 11.74 -11.26
CA LEU A 169 -8.82 12.64 -10.49
C LEU A 169 -9.28 13.85 -11.31
N ALA A 170 -8.40 14.43 -12.14
CA ALA A 170 -8.79 15.51 -13.04
C ALA A 170 -9.82 15.04 -14.10
N ASN A 171 -9.69 13.81 -14.61
CA ASN A 171 -10.67 13.22 -15.52
C ASN A 171 -12.02 12.98 -14.83
N ILE A 172 -12.02 12.45 -13.60
CA ILE A 172 -13.24 12.26 -12.80
C ILE A 172 -13.95 13.60 -12.60
N ALA A 173 -13.24 14.65 -12.19
CA ALA A 173 -13.82 15.99 -12.02
C ALA A 173 -14.41 16.56 -13.32
N SER A 174 -13.79 16.27 -14.48
CA SER A 174 -14.32 16.66 -15.79
C SER A 174 -15.61 15.89 -16.14
N LEU A 175 -15.63 14.58 -15.89
CA LEU A 175 -16.81 13.73 -16.11
C LEU A 175 -17.98 14.11 -15.19
N GLU A 176 -17.71 14.41 -13.92
CA GLU A 176 -18.71 14.93 -12.98
C GLU A 176 -19.32 16.24 -13.48
N LYS A 177 -18.50 17.15 -14.03
CA LYS A 177 -18.99 18.39 -14.64
C LYS A 177 -19.90 18.12 -15.85
N GLN A 178 -19.51 17.18 -16.73
CA GLN A 178 -20.35 16.78 -17.87
C GLN A 178 -21.67 16.15 -17.41
N GLN A 179 -21.65 15.31 -16.37
CA GLN A 179 -22.84 14.70 -15.79
C GLN A 179 -23.80 15.76 -15.23
N LEU A 180 -23.29 16.76 -14.51
CA LEU A 180 -24.11 17.86 -14.00
C LEU A 180 -24.74 18.69 -15.12
N GLU A 181 -24.03 18.88 -16.23
CA GLU A 181 -24.55 19.60 -17.39
C GLU A 181 -25.63 18.79 -18.14
N LEU A 182 -25.46 17.47 -18.25
CA LEU A 182 -26.49 16.55 -18.75
C LEU A 182 -27.73 16.52 -17.85
N ILE A 183 -27.56 16.56 -16.53
CA ILE A 183 -28.69 16.64 -15.58
C ILE A 183 -29.47 17.94 -15.80
N ARG A 184 -28.78 19.09 -15.85
CA ARG A 184 -29.43 20.39 -16.11
C ARG A 184 -30.17 20.42 -17.45
N THR A 185 -29.57 19.90 -18.51
CA THR A 185 -30.22 19.85 -19.83
C THR A 185 -31.42 18.92 -19.85
N ASN A 186 -31.37 17.78 -19.14
CA ASN A 186 -32.49 16.86 -19.00
C ASN A 186 -33.64 17.47 -18.18
N GLU A 187 -33.33 18.18 -17.09
CA GLU A 187 -34.33 18.95 -16.33
C GLU A 187 -34.99 20.04 -17.18
N LEU A 188 -34.22 20.76 -17.99
CA LEU A 188 -34.74 21.74 -18.95
C LEU A 188 -35.66 21.09 -19.99
N LEU A 189 -35.26 19.95 -20.55
CA LEU A 189 -36.08 19.21 -21.52
C LEU A 189 -37.37 18.71 -20.87
N LYS A 190 -37.29 18.11 -19.68
CA LYS A 190 -38.47 17.70 -18.90
C LYS A 190 -39.42 18.89 -18.72
N SER A 191 -38.93 20.05 -18.30
CA SER A 191 -39.74 21.27 -18.16
C SER A 191 -40.44 21.65 -19.47
N LYS A 192 -39.72 21.65 -20.61
CA LYS A 192 -40.30 21.94 -21.93
C LYS A 192 -41.33 20.91 -22.38
N PHE A 193 -41.14 19.62 -22.10
CA PHE A 193 -42.12 18.58 -22.43
C PHE A 193 -43.40 18.69 -21.59
N HIS A 194 -43.30 19.10 -20.33
CA HIS A 194 -44.48 19.35 -19.50
C HIS A 194 -45.30 20.55 -20.01
N GLU A 195 -44.63 21.62 -20.46
CA GLU A 195 -45.28 22.77 -21.11
C GLU A 195 -45.92 22.41 -22.47
N ASP A 196 -45.25 21.61 -23.30
CA ASP A 196 -45.79 21.23 -24.61
C ASP A 196 -46.92 20.19 -24.49
N GLY A 197 -46.82 19.29 -23.51
CA GLY A 197 -47.87 18.34 -23.15
C GLY A 197 -49.14 19.04 -22.64
N THR A 198 -49.00 20.05 -21.78
CA THR A 198 -50.14 20.87 -21.33
C THR A 198 -50.78 21.65 -22.49
N ARG A 199 -49.98 22.25 -23.39
CA ARG A 199 -50.50 22.93 -24.60
C ARG A 199 -51.24 21.98 -25.55
N LYS A 200 -50.69 20.79 -25.82
CA LYS A 200 -51.32 19.76 -26.68
C LYS A 200 -52.60 19.21 -26.05
N ASN A 201 -52.61 18.95 -24.75
CA ASN A 201 -53.80 18.49 -24.04
C ASN A 201 -54.91 19.55 -24.10
N THR A 202 -54.57 20.83 -23.92
CA THR A 202 -55.53 21.95 -24.06
C THR A 202 -56.11 22.03 -25.49
N ARG A 203 -55.28 21.83 -26.52
CA ARG A 203 -55.71 21.81 -27.93
C ARG A 203 -56.61 20.60 -28.25
N LEU A 204 -56.28 19.41 -27.74
CA LEU A 204 -57.12 18.21 -27.87
C LEU A 204 -58.44 18.38 -27.13
N TRP A 205 -58.44 19.03 -25.96
CA TRP A 205 -59.66 19.32 -25.21
C TRP A 205 -60.62 20.23 -25.99
N ILE A 206 -60.07 21.23 -26.70
CA ILE A 206 -60.82 22.09 -27.61
C ILE A 206 -61.38 21.29 -28.79
N GLU A 207 -60.60 20.38 -29.38
CA GLU A 207 -61.02 19.58 -30.54
C GLU A 207 -62.06 18.50 -30.18
N VAL A 208 -61.90 17.85 -29.03
CA VAL A 208 -62.90 16.93 -28.44
C VAL A 208 -64.19 17.68 -28.16
N MET A 209 -64.14 18.93 -27.68
CA MET A 209 -65.33 19.75 -27.52
C MET A 209 -66.01 20.09 -28.85
N LYS A 210 -65.26 20.34 -29.93
CA LYS A 210 -65.84 20.53 -31.28
C LYS A 210 -66.53 19.26 -31.79
N LEU A 211 -65.87 18.10 -31.68
CA LEU A 211 -66.43 16.81 -32.11
C LEU A 211 -67.66 16.39 -31.29
N ARG A 212 -67.66 16.69 -29.98
CA ARG A 212 -68.81 16.46 -29.08
C ARG A 212 -69.99 17.36 -29.44
N ASN A 213 -69.73 18.61 -29.83
CA ASN A 213 -70.77 19.52 -30.32
C ASN A 213 -71.34 19.10 -31.68
N LEU A 214 -70.51 18.53 -32.57
CA LEU A 214 -70.97 17.97 -33.85
C LEU A 214 -71.84 16.71 -33.65
N ARG A 215 -71.46 15.84 -32.69
CA ARG A 215 -72.26 14.68 -32.27
C ARG A 215 -73.61 15.07 -31.66
N ASN A 216 -73.64 16.15 -30.87
CA ASN A 216 -74.86 16.68 -30.25
C ASN A 216 -75.76 17.41 -31.26
N ALA A 217 -75.18 18.07 -32.27
CA ALA A 217 -75.94 18.66 -33.38
C ALA A 217 -76.59 17.60 -34.29
N LYS A 218 -75.99 16.41 -34.43
CA LYS A 218 -76.61 15.24 -35.10
C LYS A 218 -77.67 14.54 -34.24
N LYS A 219 -77.76 14.83 -32.93
CA LYS A 219 -78.76 14.24 -32.01
C LYS A 219 -80.00 15.12 -31.79
N THR A 220 -80.09 16.27 -32.45
CA THR A 220 -81.25 17.19 -32.45
C THR A 220 -81.78 17.41 -33.86
N GLY A 221 -81.85 16.33 -34.65
CA GLY A 221 -82.32 16.27 -36.03
C GLY A 221 -83.38 15.17 -36.25
N SER A 222 -84.28 15.02 -35.29
CA SER A 222 -85.63 14.48 -35.49
C SER A 222 -86.53 15.22 -34.48
N VAL A 223 -87.82 15.38 -34.79
CA VAL A 223 -88.77 16.31 -34.14
C VAL A 223 -88.74 17.73 -34.72
N LYS A 224 -89.28 17.86 -35.93
CA LYS A 224 -90.31 18.86 -36.26
C LYS A 224 -91.27 18.25 -37.29
N GLN A 225 -92.37 17.66 -36.82
CA GLN A 225 -93.60 17.50 -37.58
C GLN A 225 -94.78 17.63 -36.60
N GLU A 226 -95.02 18.85 -36.16
CA GLU A 226 -96.24 19.29 -35.47
C GLU A 226 -96.66 20.58 -36.16
N ASP A 227 -97.32 20.44 -37.31
CA ASP A 227 -98.17 21.49 -37.90
C ASP A 227 -99.30 20.88 -38.75
N THR A 228 -99.94 19.81 -38.23
CA THR A 228 -101.18 19.25 -38.77
C THR A 228 -102.20 18.82 -37.70
N GLU A 229 -101.98 19.14 -36.43
CA GLU A 229 -102.86 18.75 -35.31
C GLU A 229 -103.60 19.94 -34.67
N MET A 230 -103.88 20.96 -35.47
CA MET A 230 -104.86 22.02 -35.15
C MET A 230 -106.02 22.06 -36.17
N LYS A 231 -106.33 20.91 -36.79
CA LYS A 231 -107.46 20.72 -37.72
C LYS A 231 -108.20 19.37 -37.58
N LEU A 232 -108.17 18.72 -36.42
CA LEU A 232 -108.95 17.48 -36.20
C LEU A 232 -109.73 17.48 -34.88
N HIS A 233 -110.39 18.60 -34.55
CA HIS A 233 -111.40 18.67 -33.48
C HIS A 233 -112.81 19.02 -34.01
N LYS A 234 -113.04 18.79 -35.32
CA LYS A 234 -114.32 19.03 -36.00
C LYS A 234 -114.80 17.86 -36.88
N VAL A 235 -114.21 16.66 -36.75
CA VAL A 235 -114.65 15.44 -37.48
C VAL A 235 -115.01 14.28 -36.53
N GLN A 236 -114.75 14.42 -35.23
CA GLN A 236 -115.27 13.55 -34.16
C GLN A 236 -116.75 13.84 -33.80
N LYS A 237 -117.50 14.50 -34.70
CA LYS A 237 -118.93 14.81 -34.52
C LYS A 237 -119.82 14.23 -35.64
N ASP A 238 -119.22 13.70 -36.72
CA ASP A 238 -119.95 13.20 -37.89
C ASP A 238 -119.82 11.67 -38.10
N LEU A 239 -119.22 10.93 -37.15
CA LEU A 239 -119.12 9.46 -37.21
C LEU A 239 -120.21 8.73 -36.40
N VAL A 240 -121.04 9.47 -35.64
CA VAL A 240 -122.18 8.93 -34.86
C VAL A 240 -123.53 9.20 -35.57
N GLN A 241 -123.51 9.75 -36.79
CA GLN A 241 -124.71 9.97 -37.62
C GLN A 241 -124.69 9.21 -38.96
N SER A 242 -123.67 8.39 -39.23
CA SER A 242 -123.64 7.52 -40.42
C SER A 242 -123.74 6.02 -40.12
N GLN A 243 -123.81 5.63 -38.83
CA GLN A 243 -124.13 4.26 -38.40
C GLN A 243 -125.64 3.96 -38.39
N GLU A 244 -126.49 4.90 -38.81
CA GLU A 244 -127.95 4.74 -38.94
C GLU A 244 -128.45 4.76 -40.40
N LYS A 245 -127.52 4.64 -41.38
CA LYS A 245 -127.86 4.51 -42.82
C LYS A 245 -127.43 3.20 -43.46
N VAL A 246 -126.92 2.25 -42.66
CA VAL A 246 -126.59 0.87 -43.07
C VAL A 246 -127.77 -0.10 -42.86
N ALA A 247 -128.92 0.37 -42.38
CA ALA A 247 -130.15 -0.42 -42.25
C ALA A 247 -131.27 0.00 -43.24
N GLN A 248 -130.99 0.86 -44.22
CA GLN A 248 -132.00 1.37 -45.17
C GLN A 248 -131.57 1.36 -46.65
N LEU A 249 -130.61 0.53 -47.02
CA LEU A 249 -130.29 0.22 -48.43
C LEU A 249 -129.97 -1.27 -48.65
N GLU A 250 -130.49 -2.17 -47.80
CA GLU A 250 -130.51 -3.63 -48.03
C GLU A 250 -131.77 -4.10 -48.77
N GLU A 251 -132.66 -3.19 -49.16
CA GLU A 251 -133.95 -3.53 -49.79
C GLU A 251 -134.19 -2.77 -51.10
N GLN A 252 -133.14 -2.38 -51.83
CA GLN A 252 -133.26 -2.03 -53.24
C GLN A 252 -132.05 -2.52 -54.02
N LEU A 253 -132.32 -3.49 -54.90
CA LEU A 253 -131.54 -3.88 -56.07
C LEU A 253 -130.52 -5.03 -55.93
N THR A 254 -131.02 -6.15 -55.43
CA THR A 254 -130.90 -7.44 -56.13
C THR A 254 -131.43 -7.33 -57.58
N ALA A 255 -130.68 -6.72 -58.51
CA ALA A 255 -130.89 -6.83 -59.97
C ALA A 255 -129.76 -6.15 -60.78
N SER A 256 -128.49 -6.45 -60.49
CA SER A 256 -127.40 -6.30 -61.47
C SER A 256 -126.28 -7.32 -61.23
N GLU A 257 -126.63 -8.49 -60.70
CA GLU A 257 -125.79 -9.69 -60.84
C GLU A 257 -125.92 -10.21 -62.28
N ARG A 258 -124.76 -10.27 -62.95
CA ARG A 258 -124.43 -10.81 -64.28
C ARG A 258 -124.12 -9.77 -65.36
N GLN A 259 -122.88 -9.29 -65.36
CA GLN A 259 -121.92 -9.33 -66.49
C GLN A 259 -120.76 -8.37 -66.21
N ALA A 260 -119.66 -8.92 -65.69
CA ALA A 260 -118.25 -8.54 -65.94
C ALA A 260 -117.34 -9.10 -64.82
N GLU A 261 -117.54 -10.36 -64.44
CA GLU A 261 -116.42 -11.20 -64.00
C GLU A 261 -115.53 -11.45 -65.23
N GLU A 262 -114.22 -11.58 -65.02
CA GLU A 262 -113.20 -11.92 -66.03
C GLU A 262 -112.55 -10.76 -66.82
N THR A 263 -112.14 -9.67 -66.16
CA THR A 263 -110.95 -8.90 -66.63
C THR A 263 -110.17 -8.18 -65.53
N CYS A 264 -110.75 -7.88 -64.35
CA CYS A 264 -110.09 -7.05 -63.31
C CYS A 264 -109.42 -7.83 -62.15
N ASP A 265 -109.68 -9.13 -61.99
CA ASP A 265 -109.09 -9.93 -60.90
C ASP A 265 -107.75 -10.58 -61.27
N LEU A 266 -107.50 -10.80 -62.57
CA LEU A 266 -106.27 -11.47 -63.01
C LEU A 266 -105.04 -10.54 -62.93
N GLU A 267 -105.20 -9.26 -63.25
CA GLU A 267 -104.10 -8.27 -63.25
C GLU A 267 -103.64 -7.91 -61.83
N ASN A 268 -104.58 -7.64 -60.92
CA ASN A 268 -104.25 -7.37 -59.51
C ASN A 268 -103.67 -8.61 -58.81
N LEU A 269 -104.15 -9.81 -59.15
CA LEU A 269 -103.59 -11.06 -58.62
C LEU A 269 -102.17 -11.32 -59.17
N LEU A 270 -101.92 -11.01 -60.44
CA LEU A 270 -100.58 -11.08 -61.04
C LEU A 270 -99.60 -10.10 -60.39
N GLU A 271 -100.04 -8.88 -60.06
CA GLU A 271 -99.21 -7.88 -59.38
C GLU A 271 -98.88 -8.31 -57.95
N TYR A 272 -99.84 -8.84 -57.18
CA TYR A 272 -99.57 -9.45 -55.87
C TYR A 272 -98.65 -10.67 -55.95
N ILE A 273 -98.80 -11.52 -56.97
CA ILE A 273 -97.89 -12.66 -57.19
C ILE A 273 -96.47 -12.16 -57.50
N ALA A 274 -96.33 -11.09 -58.30
CA ALA A 274 -95.03 -10.50 -58.62
C ALA A 274 -94.37 -9.84 -57.38
N GLU A 275 -95.14 -9.14 -56.56
CA GLU A 275 -94.65 -8.57 -55.29
C GLU A 275 -94.25 -9.66 -54.30
N LEU A 276 -95.05 -10.71 -54.15
CA LEU A 276 -94.72 -11.87 -53.32
C LEU A 276 -93.47 -12.59 -53.82
N ALA A 277 -93.28 -12.69 -55.14
CA ALA A 277 -92.07 -13.26 -55.73
C ALA A 277 -90.82 -12.41 -55.43
N ASN A 278 -90.92 -11.08 -55.53
CA ASN A 278 -89.82 -10.16 -55.21
C ASN A 278 -89.48 -10.16 -53.70
N VAL A 279 -90.50 -10.19 -52.83
CA VAL A 279 -90.30 -10.34 -51.38
C VAL A 279 -89.69 -11.70 -51.05
N SER A 280 -90.11 -12.78 -51.73
CA SER A 280 -89.49 -14.10 -51.58
C SER A 280 -88.01 -14.09 -52.00
N GLU A 281 -87.67 -13.43 -53.11
CA GLU A 281 -86.28 -13.29 -53.57
C GLU A 281 -85.42 -12.48 -52.58
N GLN A 282 -85.98 -11.42 -51.98
CA GLN A 282 -85.31 -10.69 -50.90
C GLN A 282 -85.12 -11.54 -49.64
N VAL A 283 -86.12 -12.33 -49.26
CA VAL A 283 -86.02 -13.25 -48.12
C VAL A 283 -84.92 -14.29 -48.36
N ASP A 284 -84.82 -14.84 -49.57
CA ASP A 284 -83.77 -15.82 -49.90
C ASP A 284 -82.38 -15.18 -49.94
N LYS A 285 -82.27 -13.92 -50.39
CA LYS A 285 -81.02 -13.15 -50.28
C LYS A 285 -80.61 -12.94 -48.83
N TYR A 286 -81.53 -12.54 -47.95
CA TYR A 286 -81.24 -12.38 -46.53
C TYR A 286 -80.88 -13.70 -45.85
N LYS A 287 -81.50 -14.83 -46.24
CA LYS A 287 -81.09 -16.16 -45.76
C LYS A 287 -79.64 -16.46 -46.15
N LEU A 288 -79.24 -16.14 -47.38
CA LEU A 288 -77.87 -16.34 -47.84
C LEU A 288 -76.89 -15.46 -47.05
N ASP A 289 -77.23 -14.19 -46.82
CA ASP A 289 -76.41 -13.26 -46.03
C ASP A 289 -76.27 -13.74 -44.56
N VAL A 290 -77.33 -14.29 -43.97
CA VAL A 290 -77.29 -14.90 -42.63
C VAL A 290 -76.32 -16.08 -42.59
N ILE A 291 -76.41 -17.00 -43.56
CA ILE A 291 -75.49 -18.16 -43.65
C ILE A 291 -74.03 -17.69 -43.78
N GLN A 292 -73.79 -16.65 -44.58
CA GLN A 292 -72.44 -16.08 -44.73
C GLN A 292 -71.93 -15.44 -43.43
N LEU A 293 -72.78 -14.70 -42.71
CA LEU A 293 -72.42 -14.10 -41.42
C LEU A 293 -72.18 -15.16 -40.34
N GLU A 294 -72.97 -16.22 -40.31
CA GLU A 294 -72.77 -17.37 -39.40
C GLU A 294 -71.42 -18.05 -39.67
N ALA A 295 -71.06 -18.27 -40.94
CA ALA A 295 -69.76 -18.83 -41.31
C ALA A 295 -68.58 -17.91 -40.88
N ILE A 296 -68.74 -16.58 -40.99
CA ILE A 296 -67.73 -15.61 -40.53
C ILE A 296 -67.61 -15.64 -39.00
N ILE A 297 -68.73 -15.67 -38.28
CA ILE A 297 -68.74 -15.76 -36.82
C ILE A 297 -68.04 -17.05 -36.37
N GLU A 298 -68.32 -18.18 -37.01
CA GLU A 298 -67.70 -19.44 -36.67
C GLU A 298 -66.19 -19.46 -36.97
N ALA A 299 -65.75 -18.84 -38.07
CA ALA A 299 -64.33 -18.62 -38.34
C ALA A 299 -63.66 -17.74 -37.27
N LYS A 300 -64.32 -16.64 -36.86
CA LYS A 300 -63.80 -15.75 -35.82
C LYS A 300 -63.77 -16.40 -34.43
N ASN A 301 -64.73 -17.27 -34.12
CA ASN A 301 -64.71 -18.05 -32.88
C ASN A 301 -63.52 -19.01 -32.85
N LYS A 302 -63.22 -19.69 -33.96
CA LYS A 302 -62.00 -20.52 -34.07
C LYS A 302 -60.72 -19.69 -33.89
N ASP A 303 -60.66 -18.50 -34.48
CA ASP A 303 -59.53 -17.57 -34.27
C ASP A 303 -59.39 -17.22 -32.78
N ILE A 304 -60.49 -16.89 -32.09
CA ILE A 304 -60.51 -16.58 -30.65
C ILE A 304 -60.01 -17.78 -29.82
N ASP A 305 -60.49 -18.99 -30.10
CA ASP A 305 -60.07 -20.21 -29.39
C ASP A 305 -58.57 -20.47 -29.58
N THR A 306 -58.05 -20.30 -30.79
CA THR A 306 -56.60 -20.45 -31.03
C THR A 306 -55.80 -19.40 -30.26
N LEU A 307 -56.26 -18.14 -30.23
CA LEU A 307 -55.60 -17.08 -29.48
C LEU A 307 -55.64 -17.34 -27.98
N GLN A 308 -56.77 -17.79 -27.43
CA GLN A 308 -56.90 -18.18 -26.02
C GLN A 308 -55.93 -19.31 -25.66
N ASN A 309 -55.87 -20.37 -26.46
CA ASN A 309 -54.92 -21.47 -26.23
C ASN A 309 -53.46 -20.99 -26.30
N THR A 310 -53.12 -20.09 -27.24
CA THR A 310 -51.77 -19.51 -27.30
C THR A 310 -51.44 -18.59 -26.13
N LEU A 311 -52.44 -17.93 -25.54
CA LEU A 311 -52.26 -17.11 -24.36
C LEU A 311 -52.07 -17.97 -23.12
N GLU A 312 -52.91 -18.99 -22.91
CA GLU A 312 -52.80 -19.93 -21.80
C GLU A 312 -51.45 -20.67 -21.79
N THR A 313 -50.99 -21.13 -22.96
CA THR A 313 -49.67 -21.76 -23.07
C THR A 313 -48.54 -20.78 -22.74
N LYS A 314 -48.63 -19.52 -23.17
CA LYS A 314 -47.64 -18.49 -22.81
C LYS A 314 -47.66 -18.15 -21.31
N GLU A 315 -48.84 -18.02 -20.72
CA GLU A 315 -48.99 -17.79 -19.28
C GLU A 315 -48.40 -18.95 -18.47
N ALA A 316 -48.64 -20.19 -18.88
CA ALA A 316 -48.04 -21.37 -18.26
C ALA A 316 -46.50 -21.34 -18.36
N THR A 317 -45.94 -21.05 -19.54
CA THR A 317 -44.48 -20.96 -19.71
C THR A 317 -43.84 -19.84 -18.90
N LEU A 318 -44.50 -18.68 -18.79
CA LEU A 318 -44.02 -17.58 -17.97
C LEU A 318 -44.12 -17.91 -16.48
N SER A 319 -45.17 -18.61 -16.05
CA SER A 319 -45.30 -19.08 -14.68
C SER A 319 -44.17 -20.04 -14.30
N THR A 320 -43.82 -20.99 -15.17
CA THR A 320 -42.69 -21.89 -14.94
C THR A 320 -41.36 -21.15 -14.90
N GLU A 321 -41.14 -20.18 -15.78
CA GLU A 321 -39.90 -19.38 -15.79
C GLU A 321 -39.77 -18.52 -14.53
N ILE A 322 -40.88 -17.96 -14.02
CA ILE A 322 -40.92 -17.22 -12.75
C ILE A 322 -40.57 -18.15 -11.57
N GLU A 323 -41.11 -19.37 -11.54
CA GLU A 323 -40.81 -20.36 -10.49
C GLU A 323 -39.32 -20.77 -10.51
N GLU A 324 -38.75 -21.02 -11.69
CA GLU A 324 -37.33 -21.34 -11.86
C GLU A 324 -36.42 -20.19 -11.40
N LEU A 325 -36.75 -18.94 -11.78
CA LEU A 325 -36.02 -17.76 -11.33
C LEU A 325 -36.14 -17.57 -9.82
N HIS A 326 -37.29 -17.86 -9.22
CA HIS A 326 -37.50 -17.78 -7.78
C HIS A 326 -36.61 -18.77 -7.02
N GLU A 327 -36.56 -20.03 -7.45
CA GLU A 327 -35.68 -21.03 -6.85
C GLU A 327 -34.19 -20.70 -7.05
N ARG A 328 -33.81 -20.14 -8.20
CA ARG A 328 -32.45 -19.66 -8.44
C ARG A 328 -32.07 -18.51 -7.50
N CYS A 329 -32.97 -17.56 -7.27
CA CYS A 329 -32.77 -16.47 -6.31
C CYS A 329 -32.56 -17.01 -4.89
N LYS A 330 -33.40 -17.94 -4.46
CA LYS A 330 -33.32 -18.58 -3.15
C LYS A 330 -31.99 -19.33 -2.95
N LEU A 331 -31.52 -20.05 -3.98
CA LEU A 331 -30.22 -20.72 -3.92
C LEU A 331 -29.06 -19.72 -3.82
N LEU A 332 -29.11 -18.62 -4.56
CA LEU A 332 -28.10 -17.56 -4.50
C LEU A 332 -28.07 -16.87 -3.13
N GLU A 333 -29.25 -16.63 -2.52
CA GLU A 333 -29.34 -16.10 -1.16
C GLU A 333 -28.69 -17.05 -0.13
N GLN A 334 -28.98 -18.35 -0.22
CA GLN A 334 -28.35 -19.35 0.64
C GLN A 334 -26.83 -19.44 0.44
N GLN A 335 -26.35 -19.35 -0.80
CA GLN A 335 -24.91 -19.33 -1.07
C GLN A 335 -24.25 -18.07 -0.51
N LYS A 336 -24.87 -16.90 -0.69
CA LYS A 336 -24.39 -15.64 -0.11
C LYS A 336 -24.29 -15.74 1.41
N GLU A 337 -25.29 -16.30 2.08
CA GLU A 337 -25.29 -16.45 3.53
C GLU A 337 -24.20 -17.42 4.01
N LYS A 338 -24.01 -18.55 3.32
CA LYS A 338 -22.89 -19.46 3.60
C LYS A 338 -21.53 -18.78 3.45
N CYS A 339 -21.31 -18.05 2.35
CA CYS A 339 -20.07 -17.29 2.14
C CYS A 339 -19.85 -16.22 3.21
N LEU A 340 -20.90 -15.56 3.69
CA LEU A 340 -20.79 -14.58 4.79
C LEU A 340 -20.40 -15.25 6.12
N ILE A 341 -20.97 -16.41 6.42
CA ILE A 341 -20.61 -17.18 7.62
C ILE A 341 -19.14 -17.62 7.54
N GLU A 342 -18.72 -18.21 6.43
CA GLU A 342 -17.33 -18.64 6.22
C GLU A 342 -16.35 -17.47 6.31
N TYR A 343 -16.70 -16.31 5.75
CA TYR A 343 -15.87 -15.11 5.86
C TYR A 343 -15.75 -14.63 7.31
N GLY A 344 -16.88 -14.58 8.04
CA GLY A 344 -16.89 -14.20 9.45
C GLY A 344 -16.12 -15.17 10.35
N GLU A 345 -16.13 -16.47 10.05
CA GLU A 345 -15.31 -17.46 10.75
C GLU A 345 -13.81 -17.27 10.47
N LYS A 346 -13.42 -17.08 9.20
CA LYS A 346 -12.04 -16.79 8.81
C LYS A 346 -11.52 -15.50 9.44
N GLU A 347 -12.36 -14.48 9.52
CA GLU A 347 -12.04 -13.22 10.20
C GLU A 347 -11.80 -13.45 11.69
N LYS A 348 -12.65 -14.23 12.37
CA LYS A 348 -12.46 -14.59 13.78
C LYS A 348 -11.18 -15.38 14.01
N THR A 349 -10.86 -16.35 13.14
CA THR A 349 -9.62 -17.14 13.29
C THR A 349 -8.38 -16.28 13.04
N ALA A 350 -8.40 -15.42 12.01
CA ALA A 350 -7.29 -14.50 11.75
C ALA A 350 -7.09 -13.51 12.90
N ASN A 351 -8.18 -12.97 13.46
CA ASN A 351 -8.11 -12.08 14.62
C ASN A 351 -7.53 -12.79 15.86
N ALA A 352 -7.94 -14.04 16.13
CA ALA A 352 -7.37 -14.83 17.22
C ALA A 352 -5.86 -15.10 17.01
N GLU A 353 -5.43 -15.38 15.77
CA GLU A 353 -4.02 -15.57 15.44
C GLU A 353 -3.21 -14.27 15.61
N ILE A 354 -3.76 -13.14 15.17
CA ILE A 354 -3.16 -11.82 15.39
C ILE A 354 -2.98 -11.54 16.89
N ASP A 355 -3.97 -11.83 17.72
CA ASP A 355 -3.89 -11.58 19.16
C ASP A 355 -2.88 -12.51 19.84
N LEU A 356 -2.78 -13.78 19.44
CA LEU A 356 -1.72 -14.68 19.89
C LEU A 356 -0.33 -14.20 19.49
N LEU A 357 -0.17 -13.68 18.26
CA LEU A 357 1.10 -13.11 17.80
C LEU A 357 1.48 -11.84 18.57
N LYS A 358 0.49 -10.99 18.90
CA LYS A 358 0.73 -9.81 19.76
C LYS A 358 1.20 -10.22 21.15
N GLU A 359 0.58 -11.23 21.77
CA GLU A 359 1.02 -11.74 23.08
C GLU A 359 2.45 -12.28 23.03
N LYS A 360 2.79 -13.07 22.01
CA LYS A 360 4.16 -13.58 21.82
C LYS A 360 5.16 -12.45 21.63
N LEU A 361 4.84 -11.44 20.84
CA LEU A 361 5.71 -10.28 20.62
C LEU A 361 5.95 -9.53 21.95
N ILE A 362 4.92 -9.36 22.78
CA ILE A 362 5.07 -8.74 24.11
C ILE A 362 5.98 -9.59 25.01
N GLN A 363 5.84 -10.91 24.99
CA GLN A 363 6.71 -11.81 25.76
C GLN A 363 8.17 -11.73 25.31
N GLU A 364 8.44 -11.77 24.00
CA GLU A 364 9.79 -11.63 23.44
C GLU A 364 10.40 -10.26 23.78
N GLU A 365 9.62 -9.18 23.71
CA GLU A 365 10.06 -7.83 24.09
C GLU A 365 10.47 -7.77 25.57
N GLN A 366 9.67 -8.40 26.46
CA GLN A 366 9.98 -8.49 27.88
C GLN A 366 11.23 -9.34 28.14
N GLU A 367 11.43 -10.44 27.43
CA GLU A 367 12.63 -11.28 27.55
C GLU A 367 13.87 -10.54 27.06
N ARG A 368 13.79 -9.87 25.91
CA ARG A 368 14.86 -9.02 25.37
C ARG A 368 15.24 -7.91 26.35
N GLN A 369 14.25 -7.31 27.02
CA GLN A 369 14.49 -6.29 28.03
C GLN A 369 15.19 -6.87 29.27
N LYS A 370 14.76 -8.03 29.78
CA LYS A 370 15.43 -8.74 30.87
C LYS A 370 16.87 -9.12 30.53
N GLN A 371 17.12 -9.60 29.30
CA GLN A 371 18.47 -9.91 28.82
C GLN A 371 19.35 -8.65 28.76
N LYS A 372 18.81 -7.53 28.28
CA LYS A 372 19.52 -6.24 28.25
C LYS A 372 19.88 -5.75 29.66
N GLU A 373 18.97 -5.89 30.61
CA GLU A 373 19.22 -5.57 32.02
C GLU A 373 20.30 -6.47 32.62
N ALA A 374 20.22 -7.78 32.38
CA ALA A 374 21.25 -8.74 32.83
C ALA A 374 22.64 -8.43 32.23
N TYR A 375 22.70 -8.09 30.94
CA TYR A 375 23.95 -7.68 30.29
C TYR A 375 24.52 -6.40 30.90
N ASN A 376 23.69 -5.39 31.14
CA ASN A 376 24.13 -4.14 31.76
C ASN A 376 24.68 -4.37 33.17
N VAL A 377 24.02 -5.21 33.98
CA VAL A 377 24.49 -5.58 35.32
C VAL A 377 25.81 -6.34 35.25
N ALA A 378 25.95 -7.32 34.34
CA ALA A 378 27.19 -8.07 34.16
C ALA A 378 28.35 -7.16 33.71
N SER A 379 28.09 -6.24 32.78
CA SER A 379 29.06 -5.24 32.33
C SER A 379 29.48 -4.30 33.46
N ALA A 380 28.53 -3.81 34.26
CA ALA A 380 28.82 -2.97 35.42
C ALA A 380 29.66 -3.70 36.47
N ASN A 381 29.34 -4.97 36.76
CA ASN A 381 30.10 -5.79 37.70
C ASN A 381 31.53 -6.04 37.22
N LEU A 382 31.72 -6.34 35.93
CA LEU A 382 33.04 -6.51 35.33
C LEU A 382 33.85 -5.22 35.42
N ARG A 383 33.24 -4.09 35.06
CA ARG A 383 33.87 -2.76 35.18
C ARG A 383 34.29 -2.46 36.61
N GLN A 384 33.40 -2.71 37.58
CA GLN A 384 33.72 -2.53 39.00
C GLN A 384 34.85 -3.46 39.47
N GLY A 385 34.91 -4.69 38.95
CA GLY A 385 36.00 -5.64 39.20
C GLY A 385 37.34 -5.09 38.72
N LEU A 386 37.41 -4.64 37.46
CA LEU A 386 38.61 -4.02 36.88
C LEU A 386 39.02 -2.75 37.63
N GLU A 387 38.06 -1.90 38.00
CA GLU A 387 38.33 -0.70 38.81
C GLU A 387 38.84 -1.04 40.23
N ARG A 388 38.51 -2.21 40.76
CA ARG A 388 39.04 -2.70 42.04
C ARG A 388 40.48 -3.20 41.89
N GLU A 389 40.73 -4.05 40.90
CA GLU A 389 42.08 -4.55 40.59
C GLU A 389 43.05 -3.41 40.26
N LEU A 390 42.59 -2.39 39.52
CA LEU A 390 43.38 -1.21 39.25
C LEU A 390 43.73 -0.44 40.53
N ARG A 391 42.78 -0.29 41.46
CA ARG A 391 43.05 0.36 42.76
C ARG A 391 44.03 -0.44 43.61
N GLU A 392 43.91 -1.76 43.64
CA GLU A 392 44.82 -2.64 44.38
C GLU A 392 46.25 -2.58 43.82
N THR A 393 46.39 -2.61 42.48
CA THR A 393 47.70 -2.48 41.84
C THR A 393 48.32 -1.09 42.03
N MET A 394 47.50 -0.03 42.03
CA MET A 394 47.96 1.32 42.37
C MET A 394 48.44 1.41 43.82
N ALA A 395 47.70 0.85 44.79
CA ALA A 395 48.11 0.85 46.19
C ALA A 395 49.40 0.04 46.44
N GLU A 396 49.57 -1.09 45.73
CA GLU A 396 50.81 -1.87 45.81
C GLU A 396 52.00 -1.11 45.18
N LEU A 397 51.77 -0.37 44.09
CA LEU A 397 52.80 0.48 43.48
C LEU A 397 53.25 1.59 44.45
N GLU A 398 52.32 2.24 45.14
CA GLU A 398 52.62 3.24 46.17
C GLU A 398 53.45 2.63 47.31
N ARG A 399 53.11 1.42 47.74
CA ARG A 399 53.86 0.69 48.78
C ARG A 399 55.27 0.33 48.33
N LEU A 400 55.45 -0.03 47.06
CA LEU A 400 56.77 -0.31 46.49
C LEU A 400 57.61 0.97 46.38
N HIS A 401 57.03 2.10 45.97
CA HIS A 401 57.73 3.39 45.99
C HIS A 401 58.16 3.78 47.40
N ALA A 402 57.30 3.62 48.40
CA ALA A 402 57.68 3.90 49.80
C ALA A 402 58.85 3.01 50.28
N LYS A 403 58.96 1.77 49.79
CA LYS A 403 60.12 0.90 50.06
C LYS A 403 61.36 1.31 49.28
N GLU A 404 61.20 1.74 48.03
CA GLU A 404 62.29 2.28 47.21
C GLU A 404 62.91 3.50 47.89
N ASP A 405 62.08 4.43 48.38
CA ASP A 405 62.54 5.61 49.15
C ASP A 405 63.33 5.19 50.40
N GLN A 406 62.87 4.17 51.13
CA GLN A 406 63.59 3.64 52.31
C GLN A 406 64.94 3.04 51.91
N VAL A 407 65.01 2.27 50.82
CA VAL A 407 66.26 1.70 50.31
C VAL A 407 67.20 2.82 49.88
N GLU A 408 66.71 3.85 49.20
CA GLU A 408 67.51 5.01 48.79
C GLU A 408 68.12 5.73 50.00
N MET A 409 67.35 5.91 51.07
CA MET A 409 67.87 6.47 52.34
C MET A 409 68.99 5.60 52.94
N VAL A 410 68.83 4.28 52.94
CA VAL A 410 69.85 3.34 53.45
C VAL A 410 71.11 3.38 52.57
N VAL A 411 70.95 3.41 51.25
CA VAL A 411 72.07 3.52 50.30
C VAL A 411 72.85 4.81 50.53
N LYS A 412 72.18 5.95 50.63
CA LYS A 412 72.83 7.24 50.96
C LYS A 412 73.60 7.18 52.28
N HIS A 413 73.05 6.53 53.30
CA HIS A 413 73.76 6.35 54.57
C HIS A 413 75.02 5.48 54.42
N LEU A 414 74.93 4.36 53.70
CA LEU A 414 76.08 3.48 53.45
C LEU A 414 77.16 4.16 52.60
N GLU A 415 76.77 4.97 51.61
CA GLU A 415 77.70 5.78 50.81
C GLU A 415 78.48 6.76 51.70
N ASN A 416 77.78 7.53 52.56
CA ASN A 416 78.43 8.44 53.52
C ASN A 416 79.38 7.70 54.48
N VAL A 417 78.98 6.50 54.96
CA VAL A 417 79.85 5.69 55.83
C VAL A 417 81.10 5.23 55.06
N LYS A 418 80.94 4.76 53.82
CA LYS A 418 82.06 4.34 52.97
C LYS A 418 83.04 5.50 52.71
N GLU A 419 82.54 6.70 52.42
CA GLU A 419 83.37 7.89 52.28
C GLU A 419 84.15 8.21 53.56
N SER A 420 83.47 8.22 54.71
CA SER A 420 84.15 8.46 56.00
C SER A 420 85.19 7.40 56.35
N GLN A 421 84.99 6.15 55.93
CA GLN A 421 85.96 5.06 56.12
C GLN A 421 87.15 5.22 55.18
N ALA A 422 86.92 5.61 53.92
CA ALA A 422 87.98 5.88 52.96
C ALA A 422 88.87 7.05 53.43
N GLU A 423 88.29 8.11 53.98
CA GLU A 423 89.02 9.23 54.58
C GLU A 423 89.90 8.78 55.77
N LYS A 424 89.37 7.91 56.65
CA LYS A 424 90.14 7.35 57.77
C LYS A 424 91.30 6.47 57.29
N LEU A 425 91.09 5.64 56.27
CA LEU A 425 92.14 4.80 55.70
C LEU A 425 93.25 5.66 55.08
N ALA A 426 92.88 6.71 54.32
CA ALA A 426 93.84 7.65 53.76
C ALA A 426 94.67 8.37 54.83
N ALA A 427 94.06 8.74 55.97
CA ALA A 427 94.77 9.35 57.10
C ALA A 427 95.78 8.37 57.74
N LEU A 428 95.41 7.11 57.92
CA LEU A 428 96.31 6.07 58.45
C LEU A 428 97.46 5.77 57.48
N GLU A 429 97.20 5.73 56.17
CA GLU A 429 98.25 5.58 55.16
C GLU A 429 99.25 6.74 55.22
N ALA A 430 98.77 7.99 55.37
CA ALA A 430 99.65 9.15 55.52
C ALA A 430 100.50 9.12 56.81
N GLU A 431 99.93 8.66 57.93
CA GLU A 431 100.68 8.47 59.17
C GLU A 431 101.76 7.39 59.02
N LEU A 432 101.45 6.30 58.32
CA LEU A 432 102.40 5.22 58.04
C LEU A 432 103.56 5.72 57.16
N ILE A 433 103.27 6.51 56.12
CA ILE A 433 104.28 7.17 55.28
C ILE A 433 105.17 8.07 56.14
N GLY A 434 104.58 8.92 57.00
CA GLY A 434 105.34 9.77 57.92
C GLY A 434 106.26 8.97 58.85
N LYS A 435 105.79 7.85 59.41
CA LYS A 435 106.61 6.95 60.23
C LYS A 435 107.73 6.28 59.44
N THR A 436 107.51 5.92 58.18
CA THR A 436 108.57 5.37 57.32
C THR A 436 109.67 6.40 57.01
N GLU A 437 109.30 7.67 56.79
CA GLU A 437 110.28 8.76 56.59
C GLU A 437 111.07 9.06 57.86
N GLU A 438 110.44 9.01 59.04
CA GLU A 438 111.12 9.14 60.34
C GLU A 438 112.16 8.02 60.52
N LEU A 439 111.78 6.76 60.22
CA LEU A 439 112.69 5.62 60.26
C LEU A 439 113.84 5.76 59.26
N GLU A 440 113.59 6.30 58.05
CA GLU A 440 114.63 6.53 57.06
C GLU A 440 115.63 7.60 57.53
N LYS A 441 115.15 8.70 58.13
CA LYS A 441 116.00 9.73 58.75
C LYS A 441 116.84 9.17 59.91
N LEU A 442 116.26 8.29 60.74
CA LEU A 442 116.99 7.63 61.82
C LEU A 442 118.02 6.63 61.26
N GLY A 443 117.66 5.94 60.18
CA GLY A 443 118.56 5.08 59.41
C GLY A 443 119.72 5.85 58.77
N SER A 444 119.49 7.05 58.23
CA SER A 444 120.56 7.88 57.66
C SER A 444 121.48 8.46 58.74
N LEU A 445 120.94 8.84 59.90
CA LEU A 445 121.73 9.24 61.06
C LEU A 445 122.61 8.08 61.55
N ARG A 446 122.05 6.87 61.68
CA ARG A 446 122.78 5.65 62.03
C ARG A 446 123.89 5.33 61.03
N ARG A 447 123.62 5.48 59.72
CA ARG A 447 124.64 5.32 58.66
C ARG A 447 125.77 6.34 58.83
N SER A 448 125.46 7.59 59.16
CA SER A 448 126.46 8.64 59.42
C SER A 448 127.32 8.35 60.66
N THR A 449 126.74 7.83 61.75
CA THR A 449 127.51 7.41 62.94
C THR A 449 128.36 6.18 62.67
N VAL A 450 127.87 5.21 61.87
CA VAL A 450 128.66 4.03 61.48
C VAL A 450 129.87 4.42 60.62
N VAL A 451 129.74 5.39 59.71
CA VAL A 451 130.86 5.89 58.90
C VAL A 451 131.93 6.58 59.76
N LYS A 452 131.53 7.40 60.74
CA LYS A 452 132.46 8.02 61.71
C LYS A 452 133.16 6.98 62.59
N MET A 453 132.42 5.94 63.02
CA MET A 453 132.99 4.79 63.74
C MET A 453 133.96 3.99 62.86
N GLN A 454 133.69 3.80 61.56
CA GLN A 454 134.59 3.13 60.61
C GLN A 454 135.88 3.91 60.33
N GLU A 455 135.84 5.24 60.37
CA GLU A 455 137.00 6.12 60.19
C GLU A 455 137.96 6.05 61.39
N GLU A 456 137.43 5.89 62.61
CA GLU A 456 138.21 5.59 63.83
C GLU A 456 138.68 4.12 63.88
N HIS A 457 137.92 3.20 63.28
CA HIS A 457 138.29 1.78 63.20
C HIS A 457 139.40 1.53 62.16
N SER A 458 139.45 2.28 61.05
CA SER A 458 140.50 2.17 60.02
C SER A 458 141.91 2.51 60.56
N ASN A 459 142.02 3.32 61.61
CA ASN A 459 143.29 3.63 62.28
C ASN A 459 143.72 2.58 63.32
N THR A 460 142.82 1.64 63.67
CA THR A 460 143.08 0.54 64.62
C THR A 460 143.13 -0.84 63.94
N LEU A 461 142.56 -0.98 62.74
CA LEU A 461 142.49 -2.20 61.91
C LEU A 461 143.78 -2.55 61.13
N CYS A 462 144.81 -1.70 61.13
CA CYS A 462 146.18 -2.12 60.72
C CYS A 462 146.88 -2.99 61.78
N ARG A 463 146.27 -3.20 62.96
CA ARG A 463 146.82 -4.03 64.06
C ARG A 463 146.00 -5.28 64.41
N LEU A 464 144.92 -5.55 63.69
CA LEU A 464 143.97 -6.64 64.01
C LEU A 464 143.58 -7.48 62.79
N GLY A 465 144.54 -7.70 61.88
CA GLY A 465 144.44 -8.69 60.79
C GLY A 465 144.50 -10.15 61.24
N GLU A 466 144.35 -10.44 62.53
CA GLU A 466 144.55 -11.77 63.13
C GLU A 466 143.29 -12.35 63.77
N THR A 467 142.09 -12.08 63.26
CA THR A 467 140.87 -12.81 63.68
C THR A 467 139.92 -13.08 62.52
N VAL A 468 140.47 -13.69 61.48
CA VAL A 468 139.82 -14.30 60.30
C VAL A 468 138.86 -15.47 60.66
N ALA A 469 138.41 -15.59 61.91
CA ALA A 469 137.69 -16.76 62.43
C ALA A 469 136.17 -16.56 62.65
N GLU A 470 135.60 -15.38 62.42
CA GLU A 470 134.15 -15.15 62.68
C GLU A 470 133.25 -15.24 61.43
N PHE A 471 133.82 -15.40 60.22
CA PHE A 471 133.09 -15.49 58.95
C PHE A 471 132.30 -16.80 58.73
N GLU A 472 132.46 -17.81 59.57
CA GLU A 472 131.77 -19.10 59.40
C GLU A 472 130.32 -19.11 59.92
N THR A 473 129.88 -18.07 60.66
CA THR A 473 128.50 -17.98 61.20
C THR A 473 127.49 -17.30 60.25
N TYR A 474 127.94 -16.55 59.23
CA TYR A 474 127.07 -15.91 58.23
C TYR A 474 126.55 -16.89 57.16
N LYS A 475 127.25 -18.02 56.97
CA LYS A 475 126.94 -19.05 55.96
C LYS A 475 125.68 -19.85 56.27
N VAL A 476 125.27 -19.92 57.55
CA VAL A 476 124.09 -20.69 58.01
C VAL A 476 122.77 -19.94 57.76
N PHE A 477 122.76 -18.61 57.81
CA PHE A 477 121.54 -17.80 57.64
C PHE A 477 121.03 -17.77 56.19
N VAL A 478 121.96 -17.69 55.21
CA VAL A 478 121.63 -17.63 53.77
C VAL A 478 120.99 -18.94 53.26
N VAL A 479 121.32 -20.09 53.86
CA VAL A 479 120.76 -21.39 53.46
C VAL A 479 119.30 -21.56 53.91
N GLN A 480 118.91 -20.92 55.01
CA GLN A 480 117.54 -21.02 55.56
C GLN A 480 116.53 -20.12 54.84
N GLU A 481 116.98 -19.03 54.22
CA GLU A 481 116.13 -18.14 53.42
C GLU A 481 115.85 -18.73 52.01
N ILE A 482 116.80 -19.49 51.46
CA ILE A 482 116.65 -20.20 50.17
C ILE A 482 115.64 -21.36 50.26
N THR A 483 115.46 -21.98 51.43
CA THR A 483 114.47 -23.08 51.61
C THR A 483 113.04 -22.55 51.76
N SER A 484 112.84 -21.39 52.39
CA SER A 484 111.53 -20.74 52.52
C SER A 484 110.94 -20.30 51.17
N LEU A 485 111.75 -19.65 50.32
CA LEU A 485 111.32 -19.19 48.99
C LEU A 485 111.02 -20.34 48.01
N LYS A 486 111.62 -21.52 48.19
CA LYS A 486 111.29 -22.71 47.39
C LYS A 486 109.93 -23.32 47.76
N GLN A 487 109.55 -23.30 49.04
CA GLN A 487 108.25 -23.80 49.51
C GLN A 487 107.09 -22.91 49.01
N GLU A 488 107.32 -21.60 48.94
CA GLU A 488 106.33 -20.64 48.42
C GLU A 488 106.12 -20.78 46.90
N LYS A 489 107.20 -21.06 46.15
CA LYS A 489 107.12 -21.35 44.70
C LYS A 489 106.30 -22.61 44.40
N THR A 490 106.46 -23.68 45.19
CA THR A 490 105.66 -24.90 45.02
C THR A 490 104.19 -24.67 45.39
N ALA A 491 103.90 -23.91 46.45
CA ALA A 491 102.54 -23.57 46.84
C ALA A 491 101.80 -22.74 45.76
N LEU A 492 102.51 -21.83 45.08
CA LEU A 492 101.96 -21.07 43.96
C LEU A 492 101.76 -21.92 42.70
N GLN A 493 102.64 -22.88 42.42
CA GLN A 493 102.45 -23.84 41.32
C GLN A 493 101.24 -24.75 41.56
N ASP A 494 101.02 -25.24 42.79
CA ASP A 494 99.85 -26.04 43.12
C ASP A 494 98.55 -25.24 43.00
N ARG A 495 98.56 -23.96 43.42
CA ARG A 495 97.41 -23.06 43.30
C ARG A 495 97.06 -22.72 41.85
N LEU A 496 98.07 -22.59 40.98
CA LEU A 496 97.87 -22.43 39.53
C LEU A 496 97.29 -23.69 38.88
N LEU A 497 97.72 -24.87 39.31
CA LEU A 497 97.21 -26.16 38.83
C LEU A 497 95.75 -26.38 39.27
N GLU A 498 95.42 -26.02 40.51
CA GLU A 498 94.05 -26.05 41.04
C GLU A 498 93.14 -25.05 40.28
N MET A 499 93.62 -23.83 40.05
CA MET A 499 92.91 -22.84 39.22
C MET A 499 92.68 -23.35 37.79
N SER A 500 93.68 -23.97 37.17
CA SER A 500 93.55 -24.57 35.83
C SER A 500 92.46 -25.66 35.79
N LYS A 501 92.40 -26.53 36.80
CA LYS A 501 91.33 -27.53 36.94
C LYS A 501 89.95 -26.90 37.13
N THR A 502 89.84 -25.82 37.93
CA THR A 502 88.56 -25.11 38.09
C THR A 502 88.11 -24.44 36.79
N VAL A 503 89.03 -23.86 36.01
CA VAL A 503 88.74 -23.27 34.71
C VAL A 503 88.27 -24.36 33.74
N GLN A 504 88.96 -25.51 33.66
CA GLN A 504 88.54 -26.64 32.84
C GLN A 504 87.16 -27.20 33.25
N HIS A 505 86.88 -27.26 34.55
CA HIS A 505 85.57 -27.70 35.04
C HIS A 505 84.45 -26.72 34.65
N VAL A 506 84.71 -25.41 34.75
CA VAL A 506 83.76 -24.36 34.36
C VAL A 506 83.55 -24.36 32.84
N THR A 507 84.60 -24.55 32.03
CA THR A 507 84.45 -24.65 30.57
C THR A 507 83.64 -25.88 30.17
N GLN A 508 83.87 -27.05 30.78
CA GLN A 508 83.07 -28.25 30.51
C GLN A 508 81.60 -28.05 30.88
N LYS A 509 81.31 -27.46 32.06
CA LYS A 509 79.93 -27.15 32.48
C LYS A 509 79.24 -26.15 31.54
N MET A 510 80.00 -25.19 31.00
CA MET A 510 79.48 -24.24 30.01
C MET A 510 79.16 -24.91 28.68
N GLU A 511 80.00 -25.84 28.21
CA GLU A 511 79.76 -26.65 27.00
C GLU A 511 78.55 -27.57 27.17
N ASP A 512 78.44 -28.27 28.31
CA ASP A 512 77.30 -29.14 28.62
C ASP A 512 75.98 -28.33 28.71
N ALA A 513 76.02 -27.13 29.32
CA ALA A 513 74.87 -26.24 29.38
C ALA A 513 74.47 -25.69 28.00
N GLN A 514 75.44 -25.47 27.11
CA GLN A 514 75.21 -25.01 25.75
C GLN A 514 74.57 -26.12 24.89
N LEU A 515 75.05 -27.37 24.99
CA LEU A 515 74.42 -28.52 24.32
C LEU A 515 73.00 -28.77 24.82
N ALA A 516 72.76 -28.69 26.14
CA ALA A 516 71.42 -28.85 26.70
C ALA A 516 70.46 -27.75 26.22
N LYS A 517 70.95 -26.51 26.05
CA LYS A 517 70.18 -25.40 25.49
C LYS A 517 69.84 -25.64 24.02
N GLU A 518 70.76 -26.16 23.22
CA GLU A 518 70.54 -26.46 21.80
C GLU A 518 69.51 -27.58 21.62
N MET A 519 69.59 -28.65 22.42
CA MET A 519 68.57 -29.71 22.42
C MET A 519 67.17 -29.19 22.80
N ALA A 520 67.08 -28.36 23.84
CA ALA A 520 65.81 -27.75 24.23
C ALA A 520 65.26 -26.79 23.16
N GLN A 521 66.14 -26.09 22.43
CA GLN A 521 65.74 -25.25 21.29
C GLN A 521 65.20 -26.09 20.13
N GLU A 522 65.82 -27.23 19.82
CA GLU A 522 65.36 -28.14 18.77
C GLU A 522 64.00 -28.76 19.10
N GLU A 523 63.78 -29.21 20.35
CA GLU A 523 62.49 -29.74 20.78
C GLU A 523 61.37 -28.70 20.74
N ASN A 524 61.66 -27.45 21.16
CA ASN A 524 60.73 -26.34 21.03
C ASN A 524 60.39 -26.06 19.56
N ALA A 525 61.36 -26.13 18.65
CA ALA A 525 61.13 -25.96 17.22
C ALA A 525 60.24 -27.08 16.65
N ARG A 526 60.47 -28.34 17.03
CA ARG A 526 59.60 -29.47 16.64
C ARG A 526 58.17 -29.30 17.16
N MET A 527 57.99 -28.91 18.42
CA MET A 527 56.67 -28.71 19.01
C MET A 527 55.90 -27.58 18.31
N ILE A 528 56.58 -26.48 17.94
CA ILE A 528 55.96 -25.39 17.16
C ILE A 528 55.51 -25.89 15.78
N LEU A 529 56.33 -26.71 15.12
CA LEU A 529 56.01 -27.23 13.78
C LEU A 529 54.85 -28.23 13.81
N ASP A 530 54.80 -29.11 14.82
CA ASP A 530 53.65 -30.00 15.06
C ASP A 530 52.37 -29.21 15.36
N ALA A 531 52.46 -28.17 16.21
CA ALA A 531 51.32 -27.30 16.50
C ALA A 531 50.84 -26.55 15.24
N GLN A 532 51.75 -26.05 14.40
CA GLN A 532 51.42 -25.41 13.12
C GLN A 532 50.72 -26.39 12.17
N THR A 533 51.24 -27.61 12.04
CA THR A 533 50.66 -28.65 11.18
C THR A 533 49.25 -29.04 11.65
N LYS A 534 49.03 -29.16 12.97
CA LYS A 534 47.71 -29.45 13.54
C LYS A 534 46.70 -28.32 13.28
N VAL A 535 47.14 -27.06 13.35
CA VAL A 535 46.29 -25.92 13.02
C VAL A 535 45.90 -25.95 11.54
N GLU A 536 46.86 -26.20 10.63
CA GLU A 536 46.57 -26.30 9.19
C GLU A 536 45.59 -27.43 8.86
N LEU A 537 45.71 -28.60 9.51
CA LEU A 537 44.76 -29.70 9.35
C LEU A 537 43.35 -29.34 9.86
N LYS A 538 43.24 -28.63 10.99
CA LYS A 538 41.96 -28.17 11.52
C LYS A 538 41.34 -27.08 10.64
N ASP A 539 42.14 -26.17 10.11
CA ASP A 539 41.68 -25.15 9.16
C ASP A 539 41.17 -25.79 7.86
N ALA A 540 41.84 -26.85 7.37
CA ALA A 540 41.39 -27.62 6.21
C ALA A 540 40.07 -28.36 6.48
N GLU A 541 39.89 -28.93 7.68
CA GLU A 541 38.63 -29.55 8.09
C GLU A 541 37.49 -28.52 8.17
N ILE A 542 37.74 -27.36 8.78
CA ILE A 542 36.76 -26.26 8.84
C ILE A 542 36.36 -25.81 7.43
N LYS A 543 37.32 -25.72 6.49
CA LYS A 543 37.02 -25.40 5.09
C LYS A 543 36.12 -26.46 4.45
N ARG A 544 36.43 -27.75 4.63
CA ARG A 544 35.57 -28.84 4.11
C ARG A 544 34.14 -28.79 4.67
N ILE A 545 33.98 -28.54 5.96
CA ILE A 545 32.64 -28.41 6.59
C ILE A 545 31.90 -27.16 6.08
N LYS A 546 32.61 -26.05 5.87
CA LYS A 546 32.03 -24.84 5.28
C LYS A 546 31.60 -25.09 3.83
N GLU A 547 32.42 -25.75 3.04
CA GLU A 547 32.10 -26.11 1.66
C GLU A 547 30.89 -27.06 1.60
N SER A 548 30.82 -28.07 2.48
CA SER A 548 29.67 -28.98 2.52
C SER A 548 28.38 -28.28 2.94
N SER A 549 28.43 -27.39 3.94
CA SER A 549 27.25 -26.61 4.37
C SER A 549 26.80 -25.61 3.31
N ILE A 550 27.73 -25.00 2.56
CA ILE A 550 27.39 -24.14 1.40
C ILE A 550 26.62 -24.94 0.35
N VAL A 551 27.08 -26.15 0.02
CA VAL A 551 26.39 -27.02 -0.96
C VAL A 551 24.99 -27.41 -0.46
N GLU A 552 24.85 -27.72 0.83
CA GLU A 552 23.55 -28.07 1.42
C GLU A 552 22.57 -26.88 1.42
N ILE A 553 23.05 -25.68 1.77
CA ILE A 553 22.27 -24.44 1.68
C ILE A 553 21.84 -24.18 0.23
N ALA A 554 22.75 -24.32 -0.74
CA ALA A 554 22.44 -24.12 -2.16
C ALA A 554 21.37 -25.12 -2.65
N ASN A 555 21.44 -26.39 -2.22
CA ASN A 555 20.44 -27.40 -2.55
C ASN A 555 19.06 -27.07 -1.94
N LEU A 556 19.02 -26.60 -0.69
CA LEU A 556 17.77 -26.19 -0.03
C LEU A 556 17.17 -24.94 -0.71
N GLN A 557 18.01 -23.99 -1.10
CA GLN A 557 17.60 -22.82 -1.87
C GLN A 557 17.00 -23.21 -3.23
N SER A 558 17.65 -24.13 -3.97
CA SER A 558 17.12 -24.65 -5.24
C SER A 558 15.74 -25.30 -5.08
N LYS A 559 15.56 -26.14 -4.06
CA LYS A 559 14.26 -26.78 -3.77
C LYS A 559 13.17 -25.77 -3.43
N LEU A 560 13.51 -24.72 -2.68
CA LEU A 560 12.57 -23.65 -2.33
C LEU A 560 12.16 -22.85 -3.57
N GLU A 561 13.13 -22.54 -4.45
CA GLU A 561 12.88 -21.86 -5.72
C GLU A 561 11.99 -22.70 -6.64
N GLU A 562 12.26 -24.00 -6.76
CA GLU A 562 11.45 -24.95 -7.53
C GLU A 562 10.00 -25.03 -7.00
N GLN A 563 9.82 -25.11 -5.68
CA GLN A 563 8.47 -25.09 -5.09
C GLN A 563 7.76 -23.74 -5.32
N SER A 564 8.47 -22.63 -5.16
CA SER A 564 7.96 -21.28 -5.44
C SER A 564 7.50 -21.15 -6.90
N GLU A 565 8.31 -21.61 -7.85
CA GLU A 565 7.94 -21.65 -9.27
C GLU A 565 6.73 -22.55 -9.53
N TYR A 566 6.66 -23.72 -8.89
CA TYR A 566 5.53 -24.63 -9.02
C TYR A 566 4.22 -23.97 -8.55
N PHE A 567 4.22 -23.39 -7.35
CA PHE A 567 3.05 -22.66 -6.82
C PHE A 567 2.68 -21.47 -7.68
N LYS A 568 3.67 -20.73 -8.20
CA LYS A 568 3.44 -19.61 -9.11
C LYS A 568 2.78 -20.06 -10.42
N LYS A 569 3.24 -21.16 -11.02
CA LYS A 569 2.62 -21.76 -12.23
C LYS A 569 1.20 -22.23 -11.94
N GLN A 570 0.96 -22.86 -10.79
CA GLN A 570 -0.37 -23.30 -10.38
C GLN A 570 -1.35 -22.12 -10.23
N LEU A 571 -0.93 -21.06 -9.53
CA LEU A 571 -1.70 -19.82 -9.38
C LEU A 571 -2.01 -19.15 -10.72
N GLU A 572 -1.06 -19.15 -11.66
CA GLU A 572 -1.26 -18.58 -12.99
C GLU A 572 -2.29 -19.39 -13.80
N ILE A 573 -2.26 -20.71 -13.71
CA ILE A 573 -3.27 -21.58 -14.32
C ILE A 573 -4.64 -21.30 -13.71
N GLU A 574 -4.76 -21.24 -12.39
CA GLU A 574 -6.03 -20.94 -11.72
C GLU A 574 -6.58 -19.56 -12.14
N ARG A 575 -5.74 -18.53 -12.15
CA ARG A 575 -6.12 -17.19 -12.63
C ARG A 575 -6.62 -17.22 -14.07
N ARG A 576 -5.92 -17.94 -14.94
CA ARG A 576 -6.32 -18.09 -16.35
C ARG A 576 -7.66 -18.82 -16.48
N THR A 577 -7.86 -19.91 -15.74
CA THR A 577 -9.14 -20.65 -15.77
C THR A 577 -10.30 -19.82 -15.22
N VAL A 578 -10.08 -19.00 -14.19
CA VAL A 578 -11.09 -18.08 -13.66
C VAL A 578 -11.39 -16.98 -14.67
N ALA A 579 -10.37 -16.40 -15.30
CA ALA A 579 -10.55 -15.39 -16.34
C ALA A 579 -11.32 -15.95 -17.54
N GLU A 580 -10.98 -17.14 -18.03
CA GLU A 580 -11.67 -17.81 -19.14
C GLU A 580 -13.13 -18.11 -18.80
N LYS A 581 -13.44 -18.53 -17.56
CA LYS A 581 -14.82 -18.72 -17.09
C LYS A 581 -15.61 -17.41 -17.05
N VAL A 582 -15.02 -16.36 -16.46
CA VAL A 582 -15.67 -15.04 -16.40
C VAL A 582 -15.91 -14.47 -17.80
N GLU A 583 -14.96 -14.63 -18.72
CA GLU A 583 -15.14 -14.23 -20.12
C GLU A 583 -16.25 -15.04 -20.81
N ALA A 584 -16.34 -16.35 -20.55
CA ALA A 584 -17.42 -17.18 -21.07
C ALA A 584 -18.79 -16.73 -20.53
N ASP A 585 -18.91 -16.53 -19.23
CA ASP A 585 -20.14 -16.07 -18.56
C ASP A 585 -20.58 -14.69 -19.06
N CYS A 586 -19.63 -13.75 -19.21
CA CYS A 586 -19.88 -12.43 -19.79
C CYS A 586 -20.34 -12.55 -21.25
N ARG A 587 -19.76 -13.45 -22.04
CA ARG A 587 -20.13 -13.66 -23.44
C ARG A 587 -21.53 -14.24 -23.58
N GLU A 588 -21.88 -15.23 -22.76
CA GLU A 588 -23.22 -15.81 -22.71
C GLU A 588 -24.26 -14.76 -22.26
N SER A 589 -23.92 -13.97 -21.24
CA SER A 589 -24.76 -12.85 -20.80
C SER A 589 -24.97 -11.81 -21.91
N LEU A 590 -23.92 -11.46 -22.67
CA LEU A 590 -24.05 -10.54 -23.80
C LEU A 590 -24.95 -11.10 -24.90
N GLU A 591 -24.85 -12.40 -25.19
CA GLU A 591 -25.66 -13.03 -26.23
C GLU A 591 -27.14 -13.15 -25.83
N THR A 592 -27.43 -13.43 -24.57
CA THR A 592 -28.80 -13.40 -24.04
C THR A 592 -29.40 -11.99 -24.10
N TRP A 593 -28.66 -10.95 -23.68
CA TRP A 593 -29.10 -9.56 -23.83
C TRP A 593 -29.29 -9.13 -25.28
N ARG A 594 -28.41 -9.57 -26.19
CA ARG A 594 -28.56 -9.35 -27.64
C ARG A 594 -29.86 -9.95 -28.15
N THR A 595 -30.14 -11.20 -27.79
CA THR A 595 -31.36 -11.91 -28.22
C THR A 595 -32.61 -11.22 -27.70
N GLN A 596 -32.63 -10.84 -26.41
CA GLN A 596 -33.75 -10.11 -25.82
C GLN A 596 -33.98 -8.74 -26.48
N TYR A 597 -32.89 -8.03 -26.83
CA TYR A 597 -32.98 -6.76 -27.53
C TYR A 597 -33.54 -6.95 -28.96
N GLU A 598 -33.09 -7.96 -29.69
CA GLU A 598 -33.61 -8.30 -31.02
C GLU A 598 -35.09 -8.69 -30.97
N ASP A 599 -35.51 -9.49 -29.98
CA ASP A 599 -36.92 -9.85 -29.78
C ASP A 599 -37.79 -8.64 -29.45
N LEU A 600 -37.30 -7.75 -28.57
CA LEU A 600 -37.99 -6.51 -28.26
C LEU A 600 -38.13 -5.63 -29.50
N LEU A 601 -37.05 -5.49 -30.28
CA LEU A 601 -37.06 -4.75 -31.53
C LEU A 601 -38.06 -5.35 -32.54
N ASN A 602 -38.11 -6.68 -32.64
CA ASN A 602 -39.06 -7.38 -33.50
C ASN A 602 -40.52 -7.20 -33.03
N LYS A 603 -40.76 -7.10 -31.72
CA LYS A 603 -42.08 -6.73 -31.16
C LYS A 603 -42.44 -5.27 -31.43
N VAL A 604 -41.48 -4.36 -31.46
CA VAL A 604 -41.71 -2.92 -31.70
C VAL A 604 -41.93 -2.59 -33.18
N LYS A 605 -41.27 -3.30 -34.11
CA LYS A 605 -41.38 -3.06 -35.57
C LYS A 605 -42.82 -3.02 -36.11
N PRO A 606 -43.76 -3.92 -35.75
CA PRO A 606 -45.15 -3.84 -36.19
C PRO A 606 -45.85 -2.56 -35.73
N PHE A 607 -45.61 -2.13 -34.48
CA PHE A 607 -46.19 -0.88 -33.95
C PHE A 607 -45.62 0.34 -34.68
N GLN A 608 -44.33 0.32 -35.01
CA GLN A 608 -43.72 1.36 -35.84
C GLN A 608 -44.40 1.43 -37.21
N LYS A 609 -44.56 0.30 -37.90
CA LYS A 609 -45.27 0.24 -39.20
C LYS A 609 -46.72 0.72 -39.10
N GLN A 610 -47.40 0.41 -38.00
CA GLN A 610 -48.76 0.85 -37.75
C GLN A 610 -48.84 2.37 -37.52
N LEU A 611 -47.89 2.94 -36.77
CA LEU A 611 -47.74 4.38 -36.59
C LEU A 611 -47.47 5.10 -37.92
N ASP A 612 -46.56 4.55 -38.74
CA ASP A 612 -46.25 5.09 -40.06
C ASP A 612 -47.48 5.05 -40.98
N ALA A 613 -48.28 3.97 -40.92
CA ALA A 613 -49.54 3.85 -41.65
C ALA A 613 -50.59 4.87 -41.19
N TYR A 614 -50.76 5.06 -39.89
CA TYR A 614 -51.66 6.09 -39.36
C TYR A 614 -51.21 7.51 -39.72
N GLU A 615 -49.91 7.77 -39.72
CA GLU A 615 -49.38 9.06 -40.16
C GLU A 615 -49.65 9.30 -41.65
N ALA A 616 -49.49 8.26 -42.49
CA ALA A 616 -49.84 8.33 -43.90
C ALA A 616 -51.35 8.55 -44.12
N GLU A 617 -52.21 7.84 -43.41
CA GLU A 617 -53.68 8.00 -43.48
C GLU A 617 -54.10 9.41 -43.04
N LYS A 618 -53.55 9.91 -41.92
CA LYS A 618 -53.78 11.28 -41.46
C LYS A 618 -53.40 12.30 -42.53
N ASN A 619 -52.26 12.12 -43.18
CA ASN A 619 -51.80 13.04 -44.22
C ASN A 619 -52.69 12.97 -45.47
N ALA A 620 -53.14 11.77 -45.86
CA ALA A 620 -54.10 11.59 -46.96
C ALA A 620 -55.44 12.28 -46.66
N LEU A 621 -55.99 12.08 -45.46
CA LEU A 621 -57.23 12.74 -45.03
C LEU A 621 -57.09 14.26 -44.95
N LEU A 622 -55.93 14.77 -44.50
CA LEU A 622 -55.65 16.22 -44.52
C LEU A 622 -55.67 16.78 -45.94
N ASN A 623 -55.08 16.06 -46.90
CA ASN A 623 -55.06 16.46 -48.30
C ASN A 623 -56.46 16.40 -48.93
N GLU A 624 -57.22 15.33 -48.69
CA GLU A 624 -58.61 15.21 -49.15
C GLU A 624 -59.50 16.30 -48.57
N ASN A 625 -59.38 16.58 -47.27
CA ASN A 625 -60.15 17.64 -46.62
C ASN A 625 -59.76 19.02 -47.16
N GLY A 626 -58.48 19.22 -47.49
CA GLY A 626 -58.00 20.39 -48.23
C GLY A 626 -58.66 20.52 -49.61
N ALA A 627 -58.66 19.45 -50.40
CA ALA A 627 -59.29 19.42 -51.72
C ALA A 627 -60.83 19.63 -51.64
N ALA A 628 -61.51 18.99 -50.69
CA ALA A 628 -62.95 19.16 -50.47
C ALA A 628 -63.28 20.59 -50.02
N GLN A 629 -62.44 21.20 -49.19
CA GLN A 629 -62.59 22.60 -48.80
C GLN A 629 -62.39 23.54 -49.99
N GLU A 630 -61.45 23.25 -50.89
CA GLU A 630 -61.28 24.00 -52.14
C GLU A 630 -62.51 23.89 -53.06
N GLU A 631 -63.06 22.69 -53.24
CA GLU A 631 -64.31 22.49 -54.00
C GLU A 631 -65.50 23.19 -53.34
N LEU A 632 -65.60 23.14 -52.02
CA LEU A 632 -66.61 23.89 -51.27
C LEU A 632 -66.46 25.40 -51.46
N ASN A 633 -65.23 25.91 -51.48
CA ASN A 633 -64.96 27.33 -51.76
C ASN A 633 -65.37 27.68 -53.20
N LYS A 634 -65.05 26.85 -54.19
CA LYS A 634 -65.51 27.03 -55.59
C LYS A 634 -67.03 27.04 -55.69
N LEU A 635 -67.71 26.13 -55.00
CA LEU A 635 -69.17 26.07 -54.99
C LEU A 635 -69.76 27.28 -54.26
N SER A 636 -69.16 27.72 -53.14
CA SER A 636 -69.54 28.94 -52.42
C SER A 636 -69.39 30.18 -53.31
N ASP A 637 -68.29 30.28 -54.06
CA ASP A 637 -68.04 31.36 -55.01
C ASP A 637 -69.03 31.32 -56.18
N ALA A 638 -69.32 30.13 -56.71
CA ALA A 638 -70.35 29.92 -57.72
C ALA A 638 -71.73 30.31 -57.17
N TYR A 639 -72.07 29.90 -55.95
CA TYR A 639 -73.33 30.21 -55.28
C TYR A 639 -73.45 31.71 -54.99
N ALA A 640 -72.36 32.39 -54.60
CA ALA A 640 -72.31 33.83 -54.42
C ALA A 640 -72.52 34.59 -55.75
N LYS A 641 -71.93 34.09 -56.85
CA LYS A 641 -72.15 34.60 -58.21
C LYS A 641 -73.60 34.36 -58.68
N LEU A 642 -74.16 33.19 -58.42
CA LEU A 642 -75.49 32.74 -58.89
C LEU A 642 -76.63 33.37 -58.08
N LEU A 643 -76.42 33.61 -56.78
CA LEU A 643 -77.32 34.41 -55.96
C LEU A 643 -77.40 35.88 -56.42
N GLY A 644 -76.51 36.31 -57.31
CA GLY A 644 -76.54 37.62 -57.97
C GLY A 644 -76.39 38.80 -57.01
N HIS A 645 -75.79 39.89 -57.46
CA HIS A 645 -75.78 41.16 -56.72
C HIS A 645 -77.18 41.82 -56.59
N GLN A 646 -78.25 41.05 -56.43
CA GLN A 646 -79.61 41.53 -56.19
C GLN A 646 -79.85 41.58 -54.68
N ASN A 647 -79.58 42.75 -54.09
CA ASN A 647 -79.84 43.08 -52.68
C ASN A 647 -79.17 42.19 -51.61
N GLN A 648 -77.99 41.63 -51.91
CA GLN A 648 -77.22 40.80 -50.98
C GLN A 648 -76.66 41.58 -49.77
N LYS A 649 -76.35 42.88 -49.87
CA LYS A 649 -75.79 43.65 -48.75
C LYS A 649 -76.75 43.75 -47.56
N GLN A 650 -78.06 43.86 -47.80
CA GLN A 650 -79.06 43.87 -46.72
C GLN A 650 -79.25 42.47 -46.13
N LYS A 651 -79.39 41.43 -46.96
CA LYS A 651 -79.47 40.03 -46.48
C LYS A 651 -78.22 39.58 -45.73
N ILE A 652 -77.02 39.94 -46.19
CA ILE A 652 -75.76 39.65 -45.49
C ILE A 652 -75.72 40.39 -44.16
N LYS A 653 -76.10 41.67 -44.10
CA LYS A 653 -76.22 42.39 -42.80
C LYS A 653 -77.22 41.72 -41.87
N HIS A 654 -78.39 41.31 -42.36
CA HIS A 654 -79.37 40.58 -41.54
C HIS A 654 -78.87 39.21 -41.10
N VAL A 655 -78.20 38.45 -41.97
CA VAL A 655 -77.62 37.15 -41.64
C VAL A 655 -76.44 37.27 -40.68
N VAL A 656 -75.60 38.30 -40.82
CA VAL A 656 -74.51 38.61 -39.87
C VAL A 656 -75.09 39.04 -38.52
N LYS A 657 -76.09 39.93 -38.52
CA LYS A 657 -76.80 40.33 -37.29
C LYS A 657 -77.47 39.13 -36.61
N LEU A 658 -78.12 38.24 -37.37
CA LEU A 658 -78.67 36.99 -36.86
C LEU A 658 -77.58 36.05 -36.34
N LYS A 659 -76.40 35.98 -36.98
CA LYS A 659 -75.26 35.20 -36.48
C LYS A 659 -74.70 35.77 -35.18
N GLU A 660 -74.62 37.09 -35.06
CA GLU A 660 -74.18 37.79 -33.84
C GLU A 660 -75.20 37.64 -32.71
N GLU A 661 -76.49 37.86 -32.98
CA GLU A 661 -77.59 37.64 -32.02
C GLU A 661 -77.63 36.16 -31.58
N ASN A 662 -77.45 35.22 -32.50
CA ASN A 662 -77.41 33.78 -32.18
C ASN A 662 -76.12 33.41 -31.42
N ALA A 663 -75.00 34.09 -31.65
CA ALA A 663 -73.78 33.94 -30.85
C ALA A 663 -73.95 34.51 -29.44
N GLN A 664 -74.61 35.67 -29.30
CA GLN A 664 -74.95 36.28 -28.01
C GLN A 664 -75.91 35.39 -27.21
N LEU A 665 -76.98 34.90 -27.85
CA LEU A 665 -77.93 33.95 -27.24
C LEU A 665 -77.24 32.65 -26.82
N LYS A 666 -76.30 32.12 -27.62
CA LYS A 666 -75.50 30.96 -27.22
C LYS A 666 -74.61 31.25 -26.00
N GLN A 667 -73.98 32.43 -25.94
CA GLN A 667 -73.22 32.84 -24.76
C GLN A 667 -74.12 33.00 -23.53
N GLU A 668 -75.33 33.54 -23.70
CA GLU A 668 -76.31 33.70 -22.63
C GLU A 668 -76.84 32.35 -22.14
N VAL A 669 -77.12 31.41 -23.03
CA VAL A 669 -77.46 30.02 -22.70
C VAL A 669 -76.31 29.33 -21.96
N LEU A 670 -75.05 29.58 -22.33
CA LEU A 670 -73.89 29.04 -21.60
C LEU A 670 -73.78 29.65 -20.20
N LYS A 671 -73.99 30.96 -20.04
CA LYS A 671 -74.03 31.63 -18.74
C LYS A 671 -75.15 31.06 -17.86
N LEU A 672 -76.37 30.95 -18.39
CA LEU A 672 -77.51 30.38 -17.69
C LEU A 672 -77.29 28.90 -17.34
N ARG A 673 -76.71 28.09 -18.24
CA ARG A 673 -76.36 26.69 -17.93
C ARG A 673 -75.29 26.56 -16.86
N SER A 674 -74.30 27.45 -16.84
CA SER A 674 -73.30 27.52 -15.77
C SER A 674 -73.95 27.87 -14.44
N GLN A 675 -74.90 28.80 -14.44
CA GLN A 675 -75.65 29.19 -13.25
C GLN A 675 -76.53 28.05 -12.74
N VAL A 676 -77.26 27.37 -13.63
CA VAL A 676 -78.03 26.16 -13.28
C VAL A 676 -77.14 25.03 -12.76
N ALA A 677 -75.93 24.84 -13.32
CA ALA A 677 -74.99 23.85 -12.82
C ALA A 677 -74.50 24.19 -11.40
N LYS A 678 -74.23 25.47 -11.12
CA LYS A 678 -73.88 25.95 -9.78
C LYS A 678 -75.04 25.77 -8.80
N GLU A 679 -76.27 26.13 -9.19
CA GLU A 679 -77.47 25.93 -8.37
C GLU A 679 -77.75 24.44 -8.13
N LYS A 680 -77.53 23.57 -9.12
CA LYS A 680 -77.63 22.10 -8.93
C LYS A 680 -76.58 21.57 -7.99
N LYS A 681 -75.36 22.10 -8.03
CA LYS A 681 -74.29 21.73 -7.09
C LYS A 681 -74.65 22.16 -5.67
N VAL A 682 -75.09 23.41 -5.48
CA VAL A 682 -75.55 23.92 -4.17
C VAL A 682 -76.76 23.13 -3.67
N ARG A 683 -77.71 22.81 -4.55
CA ARG A 683 -78.85 21.95 -4.22
C ARG A 683 -78.40 20.55 -3.80
N GLY A 684 -77.45 19.94 -4.50
CA GLY A 684 -76.86 18.66 -4.13
C GLY A 684 -76.13 18.71 -2.80
N GLU A 685 -75.36 19.77 -2.52
CA GLU A 685 -74.68 19.99 -1.24
C GLU A 685 -75.68 20.17 -0.09
N LEU A 686 -76.79 20.89 -0.31
CA LEU A 686 -77.89 21.02 0.65
C LEU A 686 -78.64 19.70 0.84
N GLU A 687 -78.85 18.93 -0.22
CA GLU A 687 -79.52 17.62 -0.20
C GLU A 687 -78.64 16.58 0.51
N ASP A 688 -77.32 16.61 0.32
CA ASP A 688 -76.36 15.79 1.05
C ASP A 688 -76.30 16.17 2.55
N GLN A 689 -76.40 17.46 2.89
CA GLN A 689 -76.55 17.91 4.29
C GLN A 689 -77.87 17.45 4.90
N LEU A 690 -78.97 17.49 4.14
CA LEU A 690 -80.30 17.07 4.58
C LEU A 690 -80.35 15.55 4.78
N ASN A 691 -79.72 14.78 3.90
CA ASN A 691 -79.55 13.32 4.03
C ASN A 691 -78.67 12.94 5.22
N ALA A 692 -77.63 13.74 5.53
CA ALA A 692 -76.80 13.54 6.73
C ALA A 692 -77.58 13.79 8.02
N ILE A 693 -78.47 14.79 8.06
CA ILE A 693 -79.37 15.06 9.20
C ILE A 693 -80.44 13.97 9.33
N GLN A 694 -80.92 13.41 8.21
CA GLN A 694 -81.93 12.35 8.18
C GLN A 694 -81.36 10.92 8.32
N GLY A 695 -80.04 10.76 8.40
CA GLY A 695 -79.37 9.46 8.62
C GLY A 695 -79.35 8.52 7.40
N ILE A 696 -79.67 9.00 6.19
CA ILE A 696 -79.70 8.19 4.97
C ILE A 696 -78.29 8.15 4.36
N LYS A 697 -77.57 7.03 4.54
CA LYS A 697 -76.23 6.85 3.93
C LYS A 697 -76.35 6.51 2.45
N ARG A 698 -75.74 7.33 1.60
CA ARG A 698 -75.67 7.13 0.13
C ARG A 698 -74.80 5.91 -0.21
N PHE A 699 -75.25 5.13 -1.19
CA PHE A 699 -74.55 3.93 -1.68
C PHE A 699 -73.23 4.30 -2.37
N ASP A 700 -72.15 3.58 -2.04
CA ASP A 700 -70.80 3.74 -2.59
C ASP A 700 -70.59 2.80 -3.79
N PRO A 701 -70.52 3.32 -5.04
CA PRO A 701 -70.37 2.50 -6.24
C PRO A 701 -69.08 1.65 -6.25
N SER A 702 -68.07 2.05 -5.48
CA SER A 702 -66.78 1.36 -5.34
C SER A 702 -66.91 -0.01 -4.65
N LYS A 703 -68.03 -0.27 -3.97
CA LYS A 703 -68.30 -1.54 -3.26
C LYS A 703 -69.20 -2.50 -4.04
N ALA A 704 -69.67 -2.12 -5.24
CA ALA A 704 -70.63 -2.92 -6.00
C ALA A 704 -70.05 -4.22 -6.59
N PHE A 705 -68.72 -4.36 -6.67
CA PHE A 705 -68.06 -5.50 -7.33
C PHE A 705 -66.94 -6.17 -6.50
N GLN A 706 -66.88 -5.92 -5.18
CA GLN A 706 -66.00 -6.68 -4.30
C GLN A 706 -66.70 -7.94 -3.81
N HIS A 707 -66.49 -9.07 -4.49
CA HIS A 707 -66.93 -10.38 -4.01
C HIS A 707 -66.03 -10.85 -2.86
N SER A 708 -66.60 -11.10 -1.68
CA SER A 708 -65.92 -11.80 -0.59
C SER A 708 -65.84 -13.29 -0.91
N ALA A 709 -64.62 -13.84 -0.99
CA ALA A 709 -64.39 -15.27 -1.17
C ALA A 709 -65.06 -16.09 -0.05
N LYS A 710 -66.12 -16.83 -0.40
CA LYS A 710 -66.64 -17.99 0.35
C LYS A 710 -67.58 -18.81 -0.53
N GLU A 711 -67.49 -20.13 -0.34
CA GLU A 711 -68.36 -21.22 -0.82
C GLU A 711 -68.00 -21.93 -2.14
N ASN A 712 -66.98 -22.80 -2.05
CA ASN A 712 -67.00 -24.10 -2.73
C ASN A 712 -68.20 -24.92 -2.23
N VAL A 713 -69.29 -24.97 -2.99
CA VAL A 713 -70.25 -26.08 -2.98
C VAL A 713 -70.63 -26.39 -4.43
N SER A 714 -70.32 -27.61 -4.87
CA SER A 714 -70.68 -28.13 -6.19
C SER A 714 -72.20 -28.32 -6.32
N PRO A 715 -72.84 -27.88 -7.43
CA PRO A 715 -74.27 -28.06 -7.63
C PRO A 715 -74.60 -29.53 -7.94
N LYS A 716 -75.44 -30.17 -7.12
CA LYS A 716 -76.08 -31.46 -7.45
C LYS A 716 -77.18 -31.24 -8.49
N THR A 717 -77.09 -31.98 -9.60
CA THR A 717 -78.15 -32.10 -10.61
C THR A 717 -79.22 -33.12 -10.18
N PRO A 718 -80.52 -32.86 -10.42
CA PRO A 718 -81.58 -33.87 -10.29
C PRO A 718 -81.94 -34.48 -11.66
N PHE A 719 -82.53 -35.67 -11.63
CA PHE A 719 -83.07 -36.52 -12.72
C PHE A 719 -82.16 -37.63 -13.28
N LYS A 720 -82.32 -38.83 -12.71
CA LYS A 720 -82.71 -40.03 -13.48
C LYS A 720 -83.14 -41.13 -12.50
N GLU A 721 -84.45 -41.37 -12.45
CA GLU A 721 -85.06 -42.48 -11.73
C GLU A 721 -85.56 -43.47 -12.78
N SER A 722 -84.97 -44.66 -12.85
CA SER A 722 -85.64 -45.90 -13.28
C SER A 722 -84.77 -47.13 -13.02
N ASN A 723 -85.07 -47.77 -11.89
CA ASN A 723 -85.52 -49.15 -11.84
C ASN A 723 -84.67 -50.23 -12.56
N LYS A 724 -83.97 -51.07 -11.77
CA LYS A 724 -83.92 -52.52 -11.95
C LYS A 724 -83.35 -53.22 -10.71
N GLN A 725 -84.25 -53.93 -10.04
CA GLN A 725 -84.13 -55.30 -9.54
C GLN A 725 -83.11 -55.63 -8.43
N ASN A 726 -83.72 -56.20 -7.38
CA ASN A 726 -83.34 -57.43 -6.67
C ASN A 726 -82.57 -57.31 -5.33
N PRO A 727 -82.77 -58.29 -4.42
CA PRO A 727 -83.61 -58.08 -3.24
C PRO A 727 -82.86 -58.51 -1.95
N ALA A 728 -83.63 -58.65 -0.87
CA ALA A 728 -83.27 -59.32 0.38
C ALA A 728 -82.41 -58.48 1.34
N LEU A 729 -82.58 -58.51 2.66
CA LEU A 729 -83.60 -59.01 3.59
C LEU A 729 -83.04 -58.58 4.97
N PHE A 730 -83.93 -58.46 5.95
CA PHE A 730 -83.63 -58.44 7.39
C PHE A 730 -83.07 -57.16 8.03
N LEU A 731 -84.01 -56.44 8.65
CA LEU A 731 -83.95 -56.00 10.05
C LEU A 731 -83.03 -56.86 10.93
N TRP A 732 -82.19 -56.24 11.77
CA TRP A 732 -82.34 -56.31 13.23
C TRP A 732 -81.39 -55.37 14.00
N ASN A 733 -81.82 -55.12 15.23
CA ASN A 733 -81.31 -54.21 16.25
C ASN A 733 -79.93 -54.58 16.85
N ARG A 734 -79.22 -53.51 17.26
CA ARG A 734 -78.41 -53.30 18.50
C ARG A 734 -77.13 -54.15 18.74
N PRO A 735 -76.22 -53.67 19.63
CA PRO A 735 -76.19 -52.40 20.38
C PRO A 735 -75.40 -51.28 19.72
#